data_AF-A0A671LJA6-F1
#
_entry.id   AF-A0A671LJA6-F1
#
_cell.length_a   1.000
_cell.length_b   1.000
_cell.length_c   1.000
_cell.angle_alpha   90.00
_cell.angle_beta   90.00
_cell.angle_gamma   90.00
#
_symmetry.space_group_name_H-M   'P 1'
#
loop_
_entity.id
_entity.type
_entity.pdbx_description
1 polymer ?
#
loop_
_entity_poly.entity_id
_entity_poly.type
_entity_poly.pdbx_seq_one_letter_code
_entity_poly.pdbx_strand_id
1 'polypeptide(L)'
;GREMKRLTLFALAITLIATGFAAKTPYQAVLQHSRIRGRTHGPNVCAMQKIQGTDKKYFTNCKQWYHRKICGKPTVVSYECCPGYEKVIGEKGCPAALPLVNIYKTLGVVGATTTKMYSERAKLQEEIEGPGSFTFFAPSNEAWAALSTEILDALVSNVNIELLNALHYHMINKRLTSDDLKHGASFPSMYQDFDVHIHHYSNGIVTVNCARLVKTDQHATNGIVHVVDRVITAITNNVNSLIDTDDDLDTLRTAVAAAGLTNLLENEGSYTIFAPTNEAFEKIPPETLTRILGDPVALKDLLNYHILKNLHCSESIVAGTPLETLQGTVLEVGCDGEEMTINGKAIVTQRDKLGTNGVIHYVNELLIPDSAKTLLELVEGSVVTTASKLFKDAGLTDHLIGSEAVTLLAPLNDAFKDKSLAMTPDLKKLLRNHILKEKFSSKSLYHGQELETLGGLKLRVFVFRNSLCIENACIAAHDKNGRYANMFIVDQIVAPPMGTVMDVLKADDRFSTLVGAIQRAGLTELLNKKGTYTFFAPTNAAFSAMPPNIPTSVELANLLRYHIGEEFLVSGAVTSHTRMKPLTGDKLELGTRNSTVYVNRVPVVETDLMATNGVVHAVDFLLNIMIKTISYFSASSQCDVPLCFSS
;
A
#
# COMPACT_ATOMS: atom_id res chain seq x y z
N GLY A 1 -40.39 46.78 20.18
CA GLY A 1 -41.58 45.88 20.28
C GLY A 1 -41.72 44.90 19.12
N ARG A 2 -41.61 45.33 17.86
CA ARG A 2 -41.81 44.47 16.67
C ARG A 2 -40.54 43.73 16.18
N GLU A 3 -39.35 44.24 16.46
CA GLU A 3 -38.09 43.58 16.06
C GLU A 3 -37.69 42.42 16.99
N MET A 4 -37.94 42.56 18.29
CA MET A 4 -37.58 41.53 19.28
C MET A 4 -38.40 40.23 19.12
N LYS A 5 -39.63 40.33 18.57
CA LYS A 5 -40.48 39.17 18.23
C LYS A 5 -40.03 38.46 16.94
N ARG A 6 -39.40 39.16 15.99
CA ARG A 6 -38.87 38.51 14.76
C ARG A 6 -37.59 37.73 15.03
N LEU A 7 -36.74 38.21 15.95
CA LEU A 7 -35.53 37.49 16.34
C LEU A 7 -35.83 36.20 17.12
N THR A 8 -36.86 36.19 17.98
CA THR A 8 -37.27 34.98 18.72
C THR A 8 -37.94 33.94 17.84
N LEU A 9 -38.72 34.35 16.83
CA LEU A 9 -39.33 33.44 15.86
C LEU A 9 -38.30 32.84 14.88
N PHE A 10 -37.26 33.60 14.50
CA PHE A 10 -36.16 33.06 13.69
C PHE A 10 -35.25 32.11 14.49
N ALA A 11 -35.00 32.39 15.76
CA ALA A 11 -34.24 31.51 16.64
C ALA A 11 -34.98 30.20 16.96
N LEU A 12 -36.32 30.23 17.10
CA LEU A 12 -37.14 29.02 17.25
C LEU A 12 -37.21 28.19 15.96
N ALA A 13 -37.25 28.83 14.79
CA ALA A 13 -37.27 28.13 13.51
C ALA A 13 -35.90 27.46 13.20
N ILE A 14 -34.79 28.09 13.57
CA ILE A 14 -33.44 27.51 13.39
C ILE A 14 -33.19 26.37 14.40
N THR A 15 -33.76 26.43 15.60
CA THR A 15 -33.68 25.31 16.57
C THR A 15 -34.60 24.14 16.21
N LEU A 16 -35.76 24.39 15.57
CA LEU A 16 -36.62 23.31 15.04
C LEU A 16 -36.12 22.67 13.75
N ILE A 17 -35.29 23.35 12.95
CA ILE A 17 -34.64 22.76 11.76
C ILE A 17 -33.37 21.98 12.15
N ALA A 18 -32.81 22.20 13.34
CA ALA A 18 -31.67 21.45 13.87
C ALA A 18 -32.04 20.15 14.61
N THR A 19 -33.32 19.93 14.94
CA THR A 19 -33.81 18.66 15.52
C THR A 19 -34.39 17.77 14.42
N GLY A 20 -33.53 17.15 13.61
CA GLY A 20 -34.02 16.23 12.58
C GLY A 20 -32.96 15.48 11.78
N PHE A 21 -31.68 15.76 11.99
CA PHE A 21 -30.60 14.95 11.45
C PHE A 21 -29.79 14.36 12.59
N ALA A 22 -30.40 13.45 13.34
CA ALA A 22 -29.60 12.44 14.02
C ALA A 22 -28.75 11.78 12.94
N ALA A 23 -27.43 11.89 13.05
CA ALA A 23 -26.51 11.25 12.12
C ALA A 23 -26.84 9.75 12.11
N LYS A 24 -27.40 9.25 11.00
CA LYS A 24 -27.73 7.84 10.86
C LYS A 24 -26.46 7.03 11.00
N THR A 25 -26.52 5.93 11.73
CA THR A 25 -25.35 5.06 11.83
C THR A 25 -25.02 4.45 10.47
N PRO A 26 -23.75 4.11 10.22
CA PRO A 26 -23.36 3.42 9.01
C PRO A 26 -24.23 2.19 8.70
N TYR A 27 -24.62 1.38 9.68
CA TYR A 27 -25.54 0.28 9.47
C TYR A 27 -26.92 0.75 8.98
N GLN A 28 -27.55 1.74 9.63
CA GLN A 28 -28.83 2.29 9.16
C GLN A 28 -28.72 2.93 7.78
N ALA A 29 -27.59 3.57 7.47
CA ALA A 29 -27.32 4.09 6.14
C ALA A 29 -27.24 2.95 5.13
N VAL A 30 -26.49 1.88 5.42
CA VAL A 30 -26.38 0.68 4.58
C VAL A 30 -27.77 0.02 4.41
N LEU A 31 -28.53 -0.15 5.50
CA LEU A 31 -29.88 -0.72 5.50
C LEU A 31 -30.86 0.14 4.70
N GLN A 32 -30.81 1.46 4.84
CA GLN A 32 -31.61 2.39 4.05
C GLN A 32 -31.26 2.28 2.56
N HIS A 33 -29.98 2.27 2.22
CA HIS A 33 -29.53 2.06 0.83
C HIS A 33 -29.98 0.69 0.31
N SER A 34 -29.91 -0.34 1.15
CA SER A 34 -30.39 -1.69 0.86
C SER A 34 -31.89 -1.72 0.57
N ARG A 35 -32.71 -1.02 1.37
CA ARG A 35 -34.15 -0.81 1.13
C ARG A 35 -34.43 -0.08 -0.16
N ILE A 36 -33.71 1.02 -0.42
CA ILE A 36 -33.88 1.80 -1.65
C ILE A 36 -33.64 0.93 -2.89
N ARG A 37 -32.63 0.05 -2.85
CA ARG A 37 -32.34 -0.87 -3.95
C ARG A 37 -33.32 -2.04 -4.05
N GLY A 38 -33.81 -2.54 -2.92
CA GLY A 38 -34.84 -3.57 -2.88
C GLY A 38 -36.23 -3.04 -3.30
N ARG A 39 -36.43 -1.73 -3.41
CA ARG A 39 -37.73 -1.10 -3.72
C ARG A 39 -38.36 -1.61 -5.02
N THR A 40 -37.56 -2.00 -6.01
CA THR A 40 -38.06 -2.61 -7.27
C THR A 40 -38.63 -4.01 -7.07
N HIS A 41 -38.23 -4.70 -5.99
CA HIS A 41 -38.70 -6.03 -5.62
C HIS A 41 -39.89 -6.00 -4.64
N GLY A 42 -40.31 -4.80 -4.21
CA GLY A 42 -41.46 -4.58 -3.33
C GLY A 42 -41.11 -3.83 -2.04
N PRO A 43 -42.10 -3.55 -1.17
CA PRO A 43 -41.89 -2.89 0.11
C PRO A 43 -40.98 -3.73 1.04
N ASN A 44 -40.18 -3.04 1.85
CA ASN A 44 -39.32 -3.62 2.91
C ASN A 44 -38.43 -4.79 2.46
N VAL A 45 -38.01 -4.80 1.20
CA VAL A 45 -36.99 -5.71 0.69
C VAL A 45 -35.61 -5.07 0.83
N CYS A 46 -34.65 -5.86 1.30
CA CYS A 46 -33.26 -5.48 1.47
C CYS A 46 -32.38 -6.26 0.46
N ALA A 47 -31.53 -5.54 -0.24
CA ALA A 47 -30.47 -6.11 -1.06
C ALA A 47 -29.26 -6.53 -0.21
N MET A 48 -28.90 -7.81 -0.32
CA MET A 48 -27.79 -8.48 0.37
C MET A 48 -26.76 -8.94 -0.65
N GLN A 49 -25.48 -8.66 -0.41
CA GLN A 49 -24.38 -9.14 -1.23
C GLN A 49 -23.94 -10.51 -0.69
N LYS A 50 -24.19 -11.57 -1.48
CA LYS A 50 -23.84 -12.95 -1.16
C LYS A 50 -22.56 -13.33 -1.89
N ILE A 51 -21.60 -13.91 -1.20
CA ILE A 51 -20.39 -14.47 -1.84
C ILE A 51 -20.80 -15.72 -2.63
N GLN A 52 -20.38 -15.83 -3.90
CA GLN A 52 -20.72 -16.99 -4.70
C GLN A 52 -20.10 -18.26 -4.10
N GLY A 53 -20.90 -19.31 -3.95
CA GLY A 53 -20.45 -20.60 -3.40
C GLY A 53 -20.46 -20.68 -1.86
N THR A 54 -20.81 -19.61 -1.15
CA THR A 54 -20.96 -19.64 0.32
C THR A 54 -22.29 -19.04 0.75
N ASP A 55 -22.70 -19.25 2.00
CA ASP A 55 -23.90 -18.61 2.58
C ASP A 55 -23.61 -17.28 3.29
N LYS A 56 -22.37 -16.78 3.22
CA LYS A 56 -22.01 -15.48 3.79
C LYS A 56 -22.64 -14.34 3.00
N LYS A 57 -23.34 -13.46 3.73
CA LYS A 57 -24.09 -12.33 3.19
C LYS A 57 -23.74 -11.05 3.95
N TYR A 58 -23.69 -9.95 3.21
CA TYR A 58 -23.41 -8.61 3.74
C TYR A 58 -24.50 -7.64 3.29
N PHE A 59 -24.94 -6.76 4.19
CA PHE A 59 -25.68 -5.59 3.75
C PHE A 59 -24.73 -4.73 2.91
N THR A 60 -25.18 -4.32 1.71
CA THR A 60 -24.34 -3.56 0.79
C THR A 60 -24.74 -2.07 0.78
N ASN A 61 -23.80 -1.16 0.51
CA ASN A 61 -24.09 0.25 0.22
C ASN A 61 -23.59 0.60 -1.19
N CYS A 62 -23.79 1.85 -1.66
CA CYS A 62 -23.31 2.24 -2.99
C CYS A 62 -21.78 2.13 -3.15
N LYS A 63 -21.00 2.22 -2.06
CA LYS A 63 -19.53 2.06 -2.10
C LYS A 63 -19.12 0.59 -2.19
N GLN A 64 -19.75 -0.30 -1.42
CA GLN A 64 -19.47 -1.75 -1.45
C GLN A 64 -19.89 -2.42 -2.75
N TRP A 65 -20.91 -1.91 -3.45
CA TRP A 65 -21.29 -2.37 -4.79
C TRP A 65 -20.15 -2.24 -5.82
N TYR A 66 -19.24 -1.27 -5.66
CA TYR A 66 -18.06 -1.16 -6.53
C TYR A 66 -17.11 -2.34 -6.38
N HIS A 67 -17.06 -2.97 -5.20
CA HIS A 67 -16.35 -4.23 -4.99
C HIS A 67 -17.21 -5.38 -5.51
N ARG A 68 -17.09 -5.67 -6.82
CA ARG A 68 -17.69 -6.87 -7.45
C ARG A 68 -17.22 -8.18 -6.80
N LYS A 69 -16.21 -8.11 -5.93
CA LYS A 69 -15.60 -9.22 -5.20
C LYS A 69 -15.45 -8.88 -3.72
N ILE A 70 -15.67 -9.85 -2.84
CA ILE A 70 -15.31 -9.81 -1.42
C ILE A 70 -14.26 -10.90 -1.21
N CYS A 71 -13.12 -10.55 -0.61
CA CYS A 71 -11.98 -11.46 -0.44
C CYS A 71 -11.62 -12.21 -1.74
N GLY A 72 -11.50 -11.48 -2.85
CA GLY A 72 -11.19 -12.06 -4.16
C GLY A 72 -12.33 -12.87 -4.82
N LYS A 73 -13.37 -13.27 -4.07
CA LYS A 73 -14.48 -14.08 -4.59
C LYS A 73 -15.59 -13.22 -5.19
N PRO A 74 -16.15 -13.59 -6.36
CA PRO A 74 -17.27 -12.88 -6.96
C PRO A 74 -18.50 -12.92 -6.06
N THR A 75 -19.32 -11.87 -6.15
CA THR A 75 -20.53 -11.73 -5.34
C THR A 75 -21.77 -11.59 -6.22
N VAL A 76 -22.92 -12.02 -5.70
CA VAL A 76 -24.23 -11.84 -6.32
C VAL A 76 -25.13 -11.07 -5.37
N VAL A 77 -26.02 -10.24 -5.93
CA VAL A 77 -27.03 -9.56 -5.13
C VAL A 77 -28.22 -10.51 -4.95
N SER A 78 -28.55 -10.76 -3.70
CA SER A 78 -29.75 -11.47 -3.26
C SER A 78 -30.71 -10.49 -2.59
N TYR A 79 -32.00 -10.80 -2.61
CA TYR A 79 -33.06 -9.93 -2.08
C TYR A 79 -33.87 -10.68 -1.03
N GLU A 80 -33.90 -10.13 0.17
CA GLU A 80 -34.52 -10.75 1.35
C GLU A 80 -35.36 -9.71 2.09
N CYS A 81 -36.23 -10.16 3.00
CA CYS A 81 -36.96 -9.21 3.83
C CYS A 81 -36.00 -8.48 4.76
N CYS A 82 -36.20 -7.16 4.88
CA CYS A 82 -35.47 -6.39 5.87
C CYS A 82 -35.83 -6.86 7.30
N PRO A 83 -34.94 -6.63 8.29
CA PRO A 83 -35.24 -6.86 9.70
C PRO A 83 -36.63 -6.35 10.11
N GLY A 84 -37.43 -7.23 10.73
CA GLY A 84 -38.78 -6.94 11.21
C GLY A 84 -39.92 -7.12 10.19
N TYR A 85 -39.66 -7.64 8.98
CA TYR A 85 -40.68 -7.83 7.94
C TYR A 85 -40.67 -9.25 7.37
N GLU A 86 -41.82 -9.68 6.85
CA GLU A 86 -42.00 -10.98 6.22
C GLU A 86 -42.77 -10.91 4.89
N LYS A 87 -42.67 -11.98 4.11
CA LYS A 87 -43.39 -12.11 2.84
C LYS A 87 -44.84 -12.55 3.10
N VAL A 88 -45.77 -11.97 2.34
CA VAL A 88 -47.16 -12.42 2.30
C VAL A 88 -47.39 -13.15 0.98
N ILE A 89 -48.02 -14.32 1.04
CA ILE A 89 -48.29 -15.15 -0.15
C ILE A 89 -49.18 -14.35 -1.12
N GLY A 90 -48.71 -14.20 -2.36
CA GLY A 90 -49.42 -13.47 -3.42
C GLY A 90 -49.07 -11.98 -3.52
N GLU A 91 -48.34 -11.41 -2.56
CA GLU A 91 -47.88 -10.02 -2.59
C GLU A 91 -46.40 -9.90 -2.95
N LYS A 92 -46.03 -8.77 -3.58
CA LYS A 92 -44.62 -8.48 -3.88
C LYS A 92 -43.91 -7.94 -2.63
N GLY A 93 -42.65 -8.33 -2.45
CA GLY A 93 -41.80 -7.84 -1.37
C GLY A 93 -42.16 -8.42 0.00
N CYS A 94 -42.00 -7.60 1.04
CA CYS A 94 -42.22 -7.97 2.44
C CYS A 94 -43.17 -6.95 3.12
N PRO A 95 -44.46 -6.97 2.78
CA PRO A 95 -45.41 -5.95 3.20
C PRO A 95 -45.83 -6.08 4.67
N ALA A 96 -45.77 -7.30 5.23
CA ALA A 96 -46.15 -7.54 6.62
C ALA A 96 -45.00 -7.25 7.58
N ALA A 97 -45.30 -6.48 8.63
CA ALA A 97 -44.41 -6.34 9.78
C ALA A 97 -44.62 -7.52 10.72
N LEU A 98 -43.53 -8.13 11.17
CA LEU A 98 -43.59 -9.22 12.13
C LEU A 98 -44.10 -8.70 13.48
N PRO A 99 -45.08 -9.37 14.12
CA PRO A 99 -45.53 -8.97 15.44
C PRO A 99 -44.38 -9.11 16.44
N LEU A 100 -44.26 -8.13 17.34
CA LEU A 100 -43.28 -8.20 18.41
C LEU A 100 -43.65 -9.35 19.34
N VAL A 101 -42.69 -10.25 19.55
CA VAL A 101 -42.78 -11.36 20.51
C VAL A 101 -41.61 -11.24 21.49
N ASN A 102 -41.64 -12.00 22.59
CA ASN A 102 -40.54 -12.02 23.55
C ASN A 102 -39.23 -12.51 22.92
N ILE A 103 -38.10 -12.29 23.58
CA ILE A 103 -36.77 -12.66 23.06
C ILE A 103 -36.69 -14.14 22.70
N TYR A 104 -37.17 -15.04 23.56
CA TYR A 104 -37.15 -16.49 23.30
C TYR A 104 -37.82 -16.87 21.97
N LYS A 105 -38.98 -16.28 21.67
CA LYS A 105 -39.68 -16.49 20.40
C LYS A 105 -38.96 -15.81 19.24
N THR A 106 -38.41 -14.61 19.46
CA THR A 106 -37.64 -13.88 18.45
C THR A 106 -36.39 -14.67 18.01
N LEU A 107 -35.72 -15.42 18.89
CA LEU A 107 -34.61 -16.31 18.51
C LEU A 107 -35.02 -17.29 17.39
N GLY A 108 -36.24 -17.84 17.46
CA GLY A 108 -36.80 -18.69 16.41
C GLY A 108 -37.07 -17.93 15.10
N VAL A 109 -37.65 -16.73 15.19
CA VAL A 109 -37.95 -15.87 14.03
C VAL A 109 -36.68 -15.50 13.25
N VAL A 110 -35.58 -15.23 13.96
CA VAL A 110 -34.31 -14.84 13.34
C VAL A 110 -33.50 -16.04 12.85
N GLY A 111 -33.94 -17.26 13.12
CA GLY A 111 -33.28 -18.51 12.72
C GLY A 111 -32.17 -18.98 13.65
N ALA A 112 -32.01 -18.38 14.84
CA ALA A 112 -31.05 -18.79 15.86
C ALA A 112 -31.63 -19.94 16.72
N THR A 113 -32.04 -21.03 16.06
CA THR A 113 -32.75 -22.16 16.69
C THR A 113 -31.89 -22.92 17.69
N THR A 114 -30.59 -23.04 17.42
CA THR A 114 -29.65 -23.68 18.36
C THR A 114 -29.52 -22.86 19.65
N THR A 115 -29.37 -21.54 19.53
CA THR A 115 -29.37 -20.62 20.69
C THR A 115 -30.67 -20.71 21.47
N LYS A 116 -31.82 -20.73 20.79
CA LYS A 116 -33.13 -20.91 21.43
C LYS A 116 -33.21 -22.21 22.25
N MET A 117 -32.78 -23.33 21.66
CA MET A 117 -32.76 -24.64 22.31
C MET A 117 -31.82 -24.66 23.51
N TYR A 118 -30.65 -24.03 23.42
CA TYR A 118 -29.73 -23.91 24.54
C TYR A 118 -30.26 -23.00 25.66
N SER A 119 -30.98 -21.91 25.33
CA SER A 119 -31.67 -21.10 26.35
C SER A 119 -32.71 -21.89 27.14
N GLU A 120 -33.42 -22.81 26.48
CA GLU A 120 -34.37 -23.71 27.15
C GLU A 120 -33.64 -24.72 28.06
N ARG A 121 -32.60 -25.38 27.56
CA ARG A 121 -31.81 -26.35 28.34
C ARG A 121 -31.10 -25.73 29.54
N ALA A 122 -30.65 -24.49 29.42
CA ALA A 122 -29.99 -23.74 30.48
C ALA A 122 -30.96 -23.10 31.49
N LYS A 123 -32.28 -23.30 31.34
CA LYS A 123 -33.34 -22.66 32.15
C LYS A 123 -33.34 -21.12 32.07
N LEU A 124 -32.76 -20.56 31.01
CA LEU A 124 -32.76 -19.12 30.73
C LEU A 124 -34.12 -18.66 30.17
N GLN A 125 -34.92 -19.58 29.59
CA GLN A 125 -36.18 -19.26 28.94
C GLN A 125 -37.11 -18.38 29.78
N GLU A 126 -37.33 -18.73 31.06
CA GLU A 126 -38.26 -17.97 31.92
C GLU A 126 -37.86 -16.50 32.07
N GLU A 127 -36.55 -16.22 32.15
CA GLU A 127 -36.01 -14.86 32.24
C GLU A 127 -36.23 -14.08 30.94
N ILE A 128 -35.91 -14.68 29.78
CA ILE A 128 -36.04 -14.02 28.47
C ILE A 128 -37.46 -14.02 27.89
N GLU A 129 -38.41 -14.68 28.54
CA GLU A 129 -39.86 -14.52 28.32
C GLU A 129 -40.49 -13.49 29.28
N GLY A 130 -39.90 -13.32 30.45
CA GLY A 130 -40.36 -12.45 31.52
C GLY A 130 -40.17 -10.95 31.28
N PRO A 131 -40.55 -10.12 32.28
CA PRO A 131 -40.39 -8.68 32.21
C PRO A 131 -38.91 -8.29 32.24
N GLY A 132 -38.54 -7.32 31.42
CA GLY A 132 -37.17 -6.83 31.33
C GLY A 132 -36.90 -6.07 30.03
N SER A 133 -35.67 -5.62 29.86
CA SER A 133 -35.22 -4.92 28.66
C SER A 133 -33.82 -5.40 28.33
N PHE A 134 -33.72 -6.43 27.49
CA PHE A 134 -32.44 -7.10 27.22
C PHE A 134 -31.93 -6.84 25.80
N THR A 135 -30.63 -7.01 25.60
CA THR A 135 -30.01 -7.23 24.29
C THR A 135 -29.41 -8.61 24.30
N PHE A 136 -29.74 -9.43 23.30
CA PHE A 136 -29.15 -10.76 23.14
C PHE A 136 -28.38 -10.82 21.82
N PHE A 137 -27.06 -10.94 21.91
CA PHE A 137 -26.18 -11.29 20.80
C PHE A 137 -26.26 -12.80 20.54
N ALA A 138 -27.32 -13.27 19.88
CA ALA A 138 -27.59 -14.68 19.67
C ALA A 138 -26.63 -15.27 18.62
N PRO A 139 -25.78 -16.27 18.95
CA PRO A 139 -24.99 -16.95 17.93
C PRO A 139 -25.90 -17.65 16.92
N SER A 140 -25.47 -17.66 15.65
CA SER A 140 -26.17 -18.41 14.60
C SER A 140 -26.03 -19.92 14.80
N ASN A 141 -26.80 -20.71 14.04
CA ASN A 141 -26.66 -22.16 14.10
C ASN A 141 -25.27 -22.60 13.62
N GLU A 142 -24.74 -21.93 12.61
CA GLU A 142 -23.40 -22.16 12.06
C GLU A 142 -22.32 -21.78 13.09
N ALA A 143 -22.54 -20.72 13.87
CA ALA A 143 -21.63 -20.31 14.94
C ALA A 143 -21.45 -21.41 16.01
N TRP A 144 -22.55 -22.04 16.43
CA TRP A 144 -22.50 -23.17 17.35
C TRP A 144 -21.87 -24.42 16.74
N ALA A 145 -22.17 -24.70 15.46
CA ALA A 145 -21.59 -25.83 14.74
C ALA A 145 -20.08 -25.68 14.47
N ALA A 146 -19.57 -24.45 14.49
CA ALA A 146 -18.15 -24.14 14.29
C ALA A 146 -17.31 -24.22 15.58
N LEU A 147 -17.94 -24.40 16.75
CA LEU A 147 -17.18 -24.66 17.99
C LEU A 147 -16.48 -26.01 17.92
N SER A 148 -15.32 -26.11 18.59
CA SER A 148 -14.67 -27.41 18.75
C SER A 148 -15.54 -28.34 19.58
N THR A 149 -15.40 -29.64 19.34
CA THR A 149 -16.15 -30.68 20.04
C THR A 149 -15.94 -30.62 21.54
N GLU A 150 -14.72 -30.32 21.97
CA GLU A 150 -14.32 -30.25 23.39
C GLU A 150 -15.01 -29.08 24.10
N ILE A 151 -15.03 -27.90 23.46
CA ILE A 151 -15.70 -26.71 24.02
C ILE A 151 -17.20 -26.93 24.06
N LEU A 152 -17.78 -27.48 22.99
CA LEU A 152 -19.22 -27.74 22.93
C LEU A 152 -19.66 -28.74 24.00
N ASP A 153 -18.90 -29.82 24.19
CA ASP A 153 -19.19 -30.83 25.22
C ASP A 153 -19.03 -30.27 26.63
N ALA A 154 -18.04 -29.41 26.87
CA ALA A 154 -17.87 -28.73 28.16
C ALA A 154 -19.08 -27.85 28.51
N LEU A 155 -19.62 -27.10 27.53
CA LEU A 155 -20.81 -26.28 27.73
C LEU A 155 -22.07 -27.13 27.94
N VAL A 156 -22.29 -28.15 27.11
CA VAL A 156 -23.54 -28.92 27.11
C VAL A 156 -23.59 -29.96 28.24
N SER A 157 -22.45 -30.40 28.76
CA SER A 157 -22.41 -31.32 29.91
C SER A 157 -22.85 -30.64 31.23
N ASN A 158 -22.67 -29.33 31.35
CA ASN A 158 -23.05 -28.55 32.54
C ASN A 158 -23.98 -27.38 32.18
N VAL A 159 -25.21 -27.72 31.76
CA VAL A 159 -26.17 -26.74 31.24
C VAL A 159 -26.61 -25.67 32.24
N ASN A 160 -26.63 -25.99 33.55
CA ASN A 160 -27.12 -25.06 34.56
C ASN A 160 -26.09 -24.01 34.98
N ILE A 161 -24.81 -24.22 34.63
CA ILE A 161 -23.72 -23.32 35.02
C ILE A 161 -23.00 -22.84 33.77
N GLU A 162 -22.27 -23.71 33.07
CA GLU A 162 -21.41 -23.31 31.96
C GLU A 162 -22.21 -22.76 30.77
N LEU A 163 -23.25 -23.48 30.34
CA LEU A 163 -24.09 -23.01 29.22
C LEU A 163 -24.87 -21.74 29.61
N LEU A 164 -25.41 -21.68 30.83
CA LEU A 164 -26.13 -20.51 31.31
C LEU A 164 -25.22 -19.28 31.36
N ASN A 165 -24.03 -19.41 31.96
CA ASN A 165 -23.03 -18.36 32.03
C ASN A 165 -22.59 -17.90 30.63
N ALA A 166 -22.35 -18.84 29.72
CA ALA A 166 -22.01 -18.52 28.34
C ALA A 166 -23.14 -17.72 27.66
N LEU A 167 -24.41 -18.12 27.83
CA LEU A 167 -25.55 -17.39 27.27
C LEU A 167 -25.74 -16.01 27.92
N HIS A 168 -25.58 -15.89 29.23
CA HIS A 168 -25.60 -14.60 29.94
C HIS A 168 -24.48 -13.67 29.49
N TYR A 169 -23.31 -14.19 29.11
CA TYR A 169 -22.24 -13.38 28.52
C TYR A 169 -22.63 -12.79 27.15
N HIS A 170 -23.53 -13.46 26.41
CA HIS A 170 -24.10 -12.93 25.17
C HIS A 170 -25.27 -11.95 25.41
N MET A 171 -25.60 -11.66 26.66
CA MET A 171 -26.74 -10.81 27.01
C MET A 171 -26.30 -9.55 27.76
N ILE A 172 -27.04 -8.47 27.54
CA ILE A 172 -26.91 -7.21 28.27
C ILE A 172 -28.28 -6.84 28.84
N ASN A 173 -28.32 -6.37 30.09
CA ASN A 173 -29.54 -5.95 30.76
C ASN A 173 -29.99 -4.52 30.36
N LYS A 174 -29.96 -4.24 29.06
CA LYS A 174 -30.45 -3.03 28.43
C LYS A 174 -30.76 -3.31 26.97
N ARG A 175 -31.79 -2.68 26.41
CA ARG A 175 -32.03 -2.65 24.97
C ARG A 175 -31.03 -1.72 24.26
N LEU A 176 -30.20 -2.29 23.40
CA LEU A 176 -29.19 -1.61 22.59
C LEU A 176 -29.44 -1.91 21.12
N THR A 177 -29.73 -0.87 20.36
CA THR A 177 -29.85 -0.94 18.89
C THR A 177 -28.48 -0.85 18.24
N SER A 178 -28.39 -1.14 16.94
CA SER A 178 -27.17 -0.89 16.16
C SER A 178 -26.64 0.54 16.30
N ASP A 179 -27.51 1.50 16.65
CA ASP A 179 -27.13 2.90 16.83
C ASP A 179 -26.36 3.16 18.13
N ASP A 180 -26.62 2.32 19.14
CA ASP A 180 -25.96 2.37 20.43
C ASP A 180 -24.59 1.66 20.37
N LEU A 181 -24.42 0.73 19.42
CA LEU A 181 -23.20 -0.06 19.18
C LEU A 181 -22.10 0.75 18.47
N LYS A 182 -21.56 1.76 19.17
CA LYS A 182 -20.49 2.62 18.67
C LYS A 182 -19.12 1.93 18.70
N HIS A 183 -18.21 2.37 17.82
CA HIS A 183 -16.82 1.87 17.83
C HIS A 183 -16.15 2.14 19.18
N GLY A 184 -15.53 1.11 19.76
CA GLY A 184 -14.82 1.18 21.03
C GLY A 184 -15.73 1.20 22.26
N ALA A 185 -17.04 0.98 22.09
CA ALA A 185 -17.95 0.87 23.22
C ALA A 185 -17.80 -0.51 23.90
N SER A 186 -17.86 -0.50 25.23
CA SER A 186 -17.96 -1.71 26.04
C SER A 186 -19.25 -1.68 26.84
N PHE A 187 -19.87 -2.84 27.03
CA PHE A 187 -21.09 -2.98 27.82
C PHE A 187 -20.97 -4.16 28.78
N PRO A 188 -21.37 -4.02 30.05
CA PRO A 188 -21.35 -5.13 30.98
C PRO A 188 -22.39 -6.17 30.54
N SER A 189 -21.93 -7.41 30.36
CA SER A 189 -22.82 -8.53 30.11
C SER A 189 -23.59 -8.92 31.38
N MET A 190 -24.57 -9.81 31.24
CA MET A 190 -25.28 -10.38 32.37
C MET A 190 -24.48 -11.48 33.10
N TYR A 191 -23.26 -11.78 32.63
CA TYR A 191 -22.35 -12.72 33.28
C TYR A 191 -21.20 -11.98 33.99
N GLN A 192 -21.29 -11.90 35.33
CA GLN A 192 -20.29 -11.27 36.21
C GLN A 192 -19.89 -9.83 35.81
N ASP A 193 -20.77 -9.11 35.13
CA ASP A 193 -20.50 -7.78 34.54
C ASP A 193 -19.26 -7.75 33.62
N PHE A 194 -18.84 -8.90 33.06
CA PHE A 194 -17.76 -8.92 32.09
C PHE A 194 -18.19 -8.18 30.84
N ASP A 195 -17.32 -7.29 30.37
CA ASP A 195 -17.62 -6.44 29.24
C ASP A 195 -17.68 -7.23 27.92
N VAL A 196 -18.64 -6.82 27.08
CA VAL A 196 -18.69 -7.16 25.66
C VAL A 196 -18.23 -5.95 24.87
N HIS A 197 -17.25 -6.15 23.98
CA HIS A 197 -16.57 -5.08 23.27
C HIS A 197 -17.07 -4.94 21.84
N ILE A 198 -17.42 -3.71 21.47
CA ILE A 198 -18.02 -3.38 20.19
C ILE A 198 -17.02 -2.65 19.31
N HIS A 199 -16.84 -3.17 18.10
CA HIS A 199 -16.03 -2.50 17.07
C HIS A 199 -16.88 -2.24 15.83
N HIS A 200 -16.85 -0.98 15.39
CA HIS A 200 -17.53 -0.57 14.18
C HIS A 200 -16.52 -0.03 13.18
N TYR A 201 -16.54 -0.56 11.96
CA TYR A 201 -15.55 -0.29 10.93
C TYR A 201 -16.09 0.68 9.87
N SER A 202 -15.19 1.37 9.17
CA SER A 202 -15.54 2.36 8.15
C SER A 202 -16.30 1.79 6.95
N ASN A 203 -16.20 0.47 6.73
CA ASN A 203 -16.95 -0.28 5.73
C ASN A 203 -18.38 -0.64 6.19
N GLY A 204 -18.78 -0.29 7.43
CA GLY A 204 -20.11 -0.55 7.98
C GLY A 204 -20.27 -1.91 8.65
N ILE A 205 -19.20 -2.71 8.75
CA ILE A 205 -19.20 -3.96 9.51
C ILE A 205 -19.14 -3.62 11.00
N VAL A 206 -20.02 -4.24 11.78
CA VAL A 206 -20.02 -4.18 13.25
C VAL A 206 -19.63 -5.56 13.77
N THR A 207 -18.80 -5.61 14.79
CA THR A 207 -18.45 -6.83 15.51
C THR A 207 -18.65 -6.66 17.02
N VAL A 208 -18.98 -7.77 17.68
CA VAL A 208 -19.03 -7.93 19.14
C VAL A 208 -17.99 -9.00 19.49
N ASN A 209 -16.94 -8.64 20.23
CA ASN A 209 -15.77 -9.51 20.46
C ASN A 209 -15.32 -10.22 19.17
N CYS A 210 -15.13 -9.45 18.08
CA CYS A 210 -14.81 -9.94 16.74
C CYS A 210 -15.81 -10.89 16.06
N ALA A 211 -16.90 -11.27 16.71
CA ALA A 211 -18.03 -11.90 16.04
C ALA A 211 -18.83 -10.85 15.27
N ARG A 212 -18.98 -11.02 13.95
CA ARG A 212 -19.69 -10.07 13.10
C ARG A 212 -21.19 -10.19 13.32
N LEU A 213 -21.87 -9.05 13.34
CA LEU A 213 -23.32 -9.01 13.34
C LEU A 213 -23.86 -9.41 11.95
N VAL A 214 -24.61 -10.51 11.90
CA VAL A 214 -25.23 -11.06 10.68
C VAL A 214 -26.61 -10.45 10.46
N LYS A 215 -27.44 -10.40 11.50
CA LYS A 215 -28.76 -9.77 11.50
C LYS A 215 -28.87 -8.87 12.72
N THR A 216 -29.18 -7.60 12.53
CA THR A 216 -29.31 -6.67 13.65
C THR A 216 -30.76 -6.25 13.87
N ASP A 217 -30.99 -5.64 15.04
CA ASP A 217 -32.18 -4.87 15.39
C ASP A 217 -33.49 -5.66 15.33
N GLN A 218 -33.45 -6.93 15.73
CA GLN A 218 -34.64 -7.77 15.78
C GLN A 218 -35.39 -7.47 17.07
N HIS A 219 -36.33 -6.55 16.99
CA HIS A 219 -37.09 -6.08 18.15
C HIS A 219 -37.95 -7.19 18.76
N ALA A 220 -37.92 -7.25 20.09
CA ALA A 220 -38.76 -8.12 20.90
C ALA A 220 -39.59 -7.28 21.88
N THR A 221 -40.63 -7.86 22.49
CA THR A 221 -41.49 -7.18 23.48
C THR A 221 -40.71 -6.76 24.73
N ASN A 222 -39.70 -7.53 25.12
CA ASN A 222 -38.86 -7.34 26.30
C ASN A 222 -37.37 -7.10 25.92
N GLY A 223 -37.08 -6.65 24.70
CA GLY A 223 -35.70 -6.31 24.32
C GLY A 223 -35.41 -6.33 22.82
N ILE A 224 -34.22 -6.79 22.46
CA ILE A 224 -33.73 -6.84 21.09
C ILE A 224 -32.74 -8.00 20.89
N VAL A 225 -32.77 -8.60 19.71
CA VAL A 225 -31.85 -9.69 19.32
C VAL A 225 -30.98 -9.21 18.16
N HIS A 226 -29.68 -9.49 18.26
CA HIS A 226 -28.72 -9.38 17.17
C HIS A 226 -28.12 -10.76 16.94
N VAL A 227 -28.14 -11.26 15.71
CA VAL A 227 -27.51 -12.54 15.36
C VAL A 227 -26.04 -12.31 15.07
N VAL A 228 -25.15 -13.06 15.71
CA VAL A 228 -23.69 -13.02 15.51
C VAL A 228 -23.19 -14.31 14.86
N ASP A 229 -22.08 -14.24 14.12
CA ASP A 229 -21.54 -15.39 13.37
C ASP A 229 -20.57 -16.28 14.15
N ARG A 230 -20.28 -15.95 15.42
CA ARG A 230 -19.46 -16.75 16.32
C ARG A 230 -20.02 -16.72 17.73
N VAL A 231 -19.79 -17.78 18.49
CA VAL A 231 -20.00 -17.80 19.94
C VAL A 231 -18.88 -16.98 20.59
N ILE A 232 -19.23 -15.94 21.35
CA ILE A 232 -18.28 -15.06 22.01
C ILE A 232 -17.90 -15.59 23.40
N THR A 233 -16.67 -15.31 23.82
CA THR A 233 -16.14 -15.72 25.12
C THR A 233 -15.68 -14.50 25.91
N ALA A 234 -15.73 -14.60 27.23
CA ALA A 234 -15.24 -13.55 28.13
C ALA A 234 -13.74 -13.30 27.90
N ILE A 235 -13.36 -12.02 27.88
CA ILE A 235 -11.98 -11.58 27.70
C ILE A 235 -11.45 -11.16 29.06
N THR A 236 -10.53 -11.94 29.62
CA THR A 236 -9.95 -11.68 30.95
C THR A 236 -8.50 -11.21 30.89
N ASN A 237 -7.80 -11.55 29.80
CA ASN A 237 -6.37 -11.34 29.65
C ASN A 237 -6.11 -10.19 28.68
N ASN A 238 -5.09 -9.37 28.96
CA ASN A 238 -4.56 -8.44 27.96
C ASN A 238 -3.71 -9.21 26.94
N VAL A 239 -3.31 -8.53 25.87
CA VAL A 239 -2.46 -9.11 24.82
C VAL A 239 -1.16 -9.69 25.39
N ASN A 240 -0.47 -8.99 26.30
CA ASN A 240 0.80 -9.48 26.85
C ASN A 240 0.61 -10.81 27.59
N SER A 241 -0.41 -10.91 28.44
CA SER A 241 -0.75 -12.15 29.15
C SER A 241 -1.13 -13.30 28.21
N LEU A 242 -1.75 -13.00 27.06
CA LEU A 242 -2.03 -14.01 26.03
C LEU A 242 -0.75 -14.52 25.38
N ILE A 243 0.22 -13.65 25.09
CA ILE A 243 1.54 -14.03 24.58
C ILE A 243 2.31 -14.82 25.65
N ASP A 244 2.19 -14.44 26.92
CA ASP A 244 2.94 -15.06 28.01
C ASP A 244 2.54 -16.52 28.28
N THR A 245 1.25 -16.84 28.07
CA THR A 245 0.64 -18.13 28.41
C THR A 245 0.54 -19.11 27.24
N ASP A 246 0.94 -18.69 26.04
CA ASP A 246 0.85 -19.50 24.83
C ASP A 246 2.22 -20.06 24.45
N ASP A 247 2.36 -21.39 24.51
CA ASP A 247 3.61 -22.09 24.23
C ASP A 247 4.07 -21.91 22.76
N ASP A 248 3.15 -21.65 21.83
CA ASP A 248 3.48 -21.40 20.41
C ASP A 248 4.14 -20.03 20.19
N LEU A 249 4.13 -19.15 21.21
CA LEU A 249 4.65 -17.78 21.17
C LEU A 249 5.86 -17.54 22.08
N ASP A 250 6.48 -18.60 22.61
CA ASP A 250 7.65 -18.54 23.50
C ASP A 250 8.78 -17.64 22.98
N THR A 251 9.13 -17.76 21.70
CA THR A 251 10.20 -16.95 21.08
C THR A 251 9.79 -15.48 20.98
N LEU A 252 8.52 -15.22 20.65
CA LEU A 252 7.97 -13.87 20.60
C LEU A 252 7.98 -13.23 21.99
N ARG A 253 7.58 -13.96 23.03
CA ARG A 253 7.61 -13.50 24.43
C ARG A 253 9.01 -13.02 24.83
N THR A 254 10.04 -13.82 24.56
CA THR A 254 11.43 -13.43 24.86
C THR A 254 11.86 -12.19 24.05
N ALA A 255 11.48 -12.11 22.78
CA ALA A 255 11.78 -10.96 21.92
C ALA A 255 11.10 -9.66 22.43
N VAL A 256 9.82 -9.72 22.82
CA VAL A 256 9.06 -8.59 23.38
C VAL A 256 9.71 -8.06 24.66
N ALA A 257 10.12 -8.96 25.55
CA ALA A 257 10.82 -8.59 26.78
C ALA A 257 12.17 -7.92 26.47
N ALA A 258 12.97 -8.50 25.58
CA ALA A 258 14.27 -7.95 25.18
C ALA A 258 14.17 -6.58 24.48
N ALA A 259 13.08 -6.32 23.75
CA ALA A 259 12.80 -5.04 23.10
C ALA A 259 12.24 -3.96 24.05
N GLY A 260 11.88 -4.34 25.28
CA GLY A 260 11.22 -3.46 26.24
C GLY A 260 9.80 -3.05 25.81
N LEU A 261 9.08 -3.93 25.11
CA LEU A 261 7.71 -3.68 24.63
C LEU A 261 6.62 -4.23 25.55
N THR A 262 6.96 -4.93 26.64
CA THR A 262 6.01 -5.49 27.61
C THR A 262 4.98 -4.46 28.08
N ASN A 263 5.44 -3.29 28.57
CA ASN A 263 4.55 -2.23 29.04
C ASN A 263 3.60 -1.72 27.96
N LEU A 264 4.04 -1.67 26.69
CA LEU A 264 3.18 -1.25 25.57
C LEU A 264 2.02 -2.23 25.39
N LEU A 265 2.28 -3.53 25.54
CA LEU A 265 1.30 -4.61 25.35
C LEU A 265 0.47 -4.91 26.60
N GLU A 266 0.87 -4.44 27.78
CA GLU A 266 0.09 -4.50 29.01
C GLU A 266 -0.86 -3.32 29.18
N ASN A 267 -0.43 -2.12 28.75
CA ASN A 267 -1.19 -0.89 28.93
C ASN A 267 -2.49 -0.87 28.12
N GLU A 268 -3.44 -0.05 28.58
CA GLU A 268 -4.68 0.20 27.85
C GLU A 268 -4.40 0.72 26.43
N GLY A 269 -5.19 0.26 25.47
CA GLY A 269 -5.01 0.57 24.06
C GLY A 269 -5.90 -0.30 23.17
N SER A 270 -5.74 -0.13 21.86
CA SER A 270 -6.43 -0.92 20.84
C SER A 270 -5.42 -1.33 19.77
N TYR A 271 -4.86 -2.53 19.92
CA TYR A 271 -3.81 -3.02 19.03
C TYR A 271 -4.30 -4.18 18.15
N THR A 272 -3.67 -4.33 16.99
CA THR A 272 -3.69 -5.60 16.22
C THR A 272 -2.27 -6.10 16.12
N ILE A 273 -2.06 -7.37 16.49
CA ILE A 273 -0.73 -7.98 16.51
C ILE A 273 -0.73 -9.19 15.62
N PHE A 274 0.14 -9.16 14.63
CA PHE A 274 0.48 -10.33 13.85
C PHE A 274 1.56 -11.10 14.60
N ALA A 275 1.17 -12.04 15.47
CA ALA A 275 2.11 -12.75 16.34
C ALA A 275 2.82 -13.87 15.57
N PRO A 276 4.13 -13.77 15.29
CA PRO A 276 4.87 -14.86 14.69
C PRO A 276 4.97 -16.04 15.66
N THR A 277 4.60 -17.24 15.19
CA THR A 277 4.77 -18.47 15.96
C THR A 277 6.25 -18.87 16.04
N ASN A 278 6.58 -19.80 16.93
CA ASN A 278 7.94 -20.38 17.02
C ASN A 278 8.43 -20.89 15.65
N GLU A 279 7.58 -21.55 14.87
CA GLU A 279 7.92 -22.02 13.52
C GLU A 279 8.21 -20.88 12.54
N ALA A 280 7.59 -19.71 12.73
CA ALA A 280 7.89 -18.53 11.92
C ALA A 280 9.31 -18.02 12.15
N PHE A 281 9.82 -18.10 13.39
CA PHE A 281 11.20 -17.76 13.73
C PHE A 281 12.18 -18.82 13.21
N GLU A 282 11.86 -20.11 13.31
CA GLU A 282 12.70 -21.22 12.85
C GLU A 282 12.95 -21.20 11.34
N LYS A 283 12.03 -20.64 10.55
CA LYS A 283 12.20 -20.46 9.09
C LYS A 283 13.28 -19.44 8.73
N ILE A 284 13.73 -18.61 9.67
CA ILE A 284 14.72 -17.57 9.40
C ILE A 284 16.13 -18.14 9.55
N PRO A 285 17.06 -17.87 8.61
CA PRO A 285 18.44 -18.29 8.74
C PRO A 285 19.02 -17.90 10.11
N PRO A 286 19.70 -18.82 10.84
CA PRO A 286 20.17 -18.56 12.21
C PRO A 286 21.06 -17.32 12.33
N GLU A 287 21.88 -17.04 11.32
CA GLU A 287 22.73 -15.85 11.27
C GLU A 287 21.91 -14.55 11.22
N THR A 288 20.90 -14.48 10.35
CA THR A 288 19.98 -13.35 10.25
C THR A 288 19.18 -13.16 11.53
N LEU A 289 18.64 -14.24 12.09
CA LEU A 289 17.84 -14.19 13.31
C LEU A 289 18.68 -13.69 14.49
N THR A 290 19.86 -14.28 14.72
CA THR A 290 20.76 -13.88 15.81
C THR A 290 21.17 -12.42 15.70
N ARG A 291 21.46 -11.95 14.48
CA ARG A 291 21.79 -10.53 14.21
C ARG A 291 20.64 -9.60 14.58
N ILE A 292 19.40 -9.92 14.18
CA ILE A 292 18.25 -9.06 14.44
C ILE A 292 17.92 -9.05 15.94
N LEU A 293 17.88 -10.21 16.59
CA LEU A 293 17.59 -10.31 18.03
C LEU A 293 18.68 -9.66 18.89
N GLY A 294 19.93 -9.67 18.42
CA GLY A 294 21.07 -9.05 19.11
C GLY A 294 21.21 -7.53 18.91
N ASP A 295 20.50 -6.93 17.94
CA ASP A 295 20.51 -5.47 17.69
C ASP A 295 19.20 -4.85 18.23
N PRO A 296 19.24 -4.09 19.34
CA PRO A 296 18.03 -3.56 19.97
C PRO A 296 17.14 -2.70 19.06
N VAL A 297 17.72 -2.01 18.08
CA VAL A 297 16.92 -1.19 17.17
C VAL A 297 16.31 -2.05 16.07
N ALA A 298 17.05 -3.03 15.53
CA ALA A 298 16.51 -3.97 14.55
C ALA A 298 15.38 -4.81 15.15
N LEU A 299 15.57 -5.29 16.39
CA LEU A 299 14.56 -6.03 17.14
C LEU A 299 13.31 -5.19 17.39
N LYS A 300 13.48 -3.93 17.84
CA LYS A 300 12.34 -3.03 18.08
C LYS A 300 11.58 -2.71 16.80
N ASP A 301 12.29 -2.47 15.69
CA ASP A 301 11.68 -2.25 14.38
C ASP A 301 10.93 -3.50 13.89
N LEU A 302 11.53 -4.69 14.05
CA LEU A 302 10.92 -5.98 13.73
C LEU A 302 9.58 -6.13 14.46
N LEU A 303 9.56 -5.96 15.78
CA LEU A 303 8.35 -6.14 16.57
C LEU A 303 7.30 -5.07 16.27
N ASN A 304 7.70 -3.79 16.17
CA ASN A 304 6.79 -2.73 15.80
C ASN A 304 6.16 -2.91 14.40
N TYR A 305 6.83 -3.61 13.49
CA TYR A 305 6.28 -3.95 12.17
C TYR A 305 5.17 -5.00 12.23
N HIS A 306 5.06 -5.75 13.32
CA HIS A 306 3.98 -6.71 13.56
C HIS A 306 2.77 -6.09 14.29
N ILE A 307 2.84 -4.82 14.70
CA ILE A 307 1.81 -4.17 15.53
C ILE A 307 1.13 -3.03 14.75
N LEU A 308 -0.20 -2.98 14.76
CA LEU A 308 -1.01 -1.89 14.23
C LEU A 308 -1.65 -1.08 15.38
N LYS A 309 -1.92 0.21 15.13
CA LYS A 309 -2.44 1.18 16.11
C LYS A 309 -3.97 1.08 16.38
N ASN A 310 -4.68 0.17 15.72
CA ASN A 310 -6.11 -0.05 15.93
C ASN A 310 -6.44 -1.54 15.91
N LEU A 311 -7.53 -1.93 16.58
CA LEU A 311 -8.04 -3.31 16.55
C LEU A 311 -8.80 -3.61 15.25
N HIS A 312 -8.29 -4.56 14.49
CA HIS A 312 -8.84 -5.07 13.24
C HIS A 312 -9.17 -6.56 13.38
N CYS A 313 -10.44 -6.85 13.61
CA CYS A 313 -10.96 -8.22 13.52
C CYS A 313 -10.87 -8.72 12.08
N SER A 314 -10.71 -10.02 11.89
CA SER A 314 -10.60 -10.65 10.58
C SER A 314 -11.82 -10.36 9.69
N GLU A 315 -13.03 -10.45 10.24
CA GLU A 315 -14.29 -10.17 9.54
C GLU A 315 -14.45 -8.69 9.12
N SER A 316 -13.61 -7.78 9.63
CA SER A 316 -13.59 -6.39 9.16
C SER A 316 -12.86 -6.21 7.83
N ILE A 317 -12.02 -7.18 7.44
CA ILE A 317 -11.19 -7.13 6.23
C ILE A 317 -11.93 -7.84 5.10
N VAL A 318 -12.40 -7.07 4.12
CA VAL A 318 -13.16 -7.57 2.96
C VAL A 318 -12.43 -7.40 1.63
N ALA A 319 -11.32 -6.67 1.64
CA ALA A 319 -10.45 -6.38 0.51
C ALA A 319 -9.07 -5.92 1.03
N GLY A 320 -8.06 -5.89 0.14
CA GLY A 320 -6.74 -5.36 0.45
C GLY A 320 -6.82 -3.91 0.94
N THR A 321 -6.38 -3.70 2.18
CA THR A 321 -6.42 -2.41 2.88
C THR A 321 -5.01 -2.06 3.35
N PRO A 322 -4.47 -0.88 2.98
CA PRO A 322 -3.18 -0.43 3.49
C PRO A 322 -3.33 0.01 4.96
N LEU A 323 -2.59 -0.64 5.86
CA LEU A 323 -2.57 -0.34 7.30
C LEU A 323 -1.15 -0.01 7.76
N GLU A 324 -0.97 1.13 8.42
CA GLU A 324 0.32 1.57 8.95
C GLU A 324 0.65 0.82 10.26
N THR A 325 1.86 0.26 10.31
CA THR A 325 2.41 -0.40 11.51
C THR A 325 3.01 0.60 12.48
N LEU A 326 3.29 0.20 13.73
CA LEU A 326 4.00 1.07 14.68
C LEU A 326 5.43 1.39 14.23
N GLN A 327 6.01 0.60 13.33
CA GLN A 327 7.31 0.88 12.71
C GLN A 327 7.21 2.01 11.66
N GLY A 328 6.01 2.26 11.12
CA GLY A 328 5.72 3.29 10.12
C GLY A 328 5.59 2.76 8.68
N THR A 329 6.06 1.55 8.40
CA THR A 329 5.82 0.90 7.10
C THR A 329 4.39 0.38 7.03
N VAL A 330 3.79 0.50 5.84
CA VAL A 330 2.43 0.03 5.57
C VAL A 330 2.44 -1.46 5.22
N LEU A 331 1.52 -2.22 5.82
CA LEU A 331 1.16 -3.58 5.41
C LEU A 331 -0.12 -3.54 4.57
N GLU A 332 -0.16 -4.31 3.49
CA GLU A 332 -1.40 -4.58 2.78
C GLU A 332 -2.11 -5.77 3.44
N VAL A 333 -3.13 -5.48 4.25
CA VAL A 333 -3.92 -6.51 4.94
C VAL A 333 -5.19 -6.77 4.13
N GLY A 334 -5.37 -8.02 3.69
CA GLY A 334 -6.45 -8.43 2.81
C GLY A 334 -7.00 -9.80 3.16
N CYS A 335 -7.71 -10.39 2.21
CA CYS A 335 -8.25 -11.74 2.34
C CYS A 335 -8.46 -12.39 0.96
N ASP A 336 -8.33 -13.72 0.90
CA ASP A 336 -8.75 -14.56 -0.22
C ASP A 336 -9.68 -15.68 0.29
N GLY A 337 -10.96 -15.59 -0.06
CA GLY A 337 -12.00 -16.42 0.55
C GLY A 337 -12.08 -16.23 2.06
N GLU A 338 -11.78 -17.28 2.81
CA GLU A 338 -11.79 -17.28 4.27
C GLU A 338 -10.42 -16.95 4.88
N GLU A 339 -9.36 -16.99 4.08
CA GLU A 339 -7.98 -16.77 4.54
C GLU A 339 -7.66 -15.29 4.59
N MET A 340 -7.12 -14.83 5.71
CA MET A 340 -6.59 -13.48 5.86
C MET A 340 -5.17 -13.43 5.28
N THR A 341 -4.88 -12.41 4.48
CA THR A 341 -3.60 -12.28 3.78
C THR A 341 -2.85 -11.04 4.23
N ILE A 342 -1.52 -11.15 4.33
CA ILE A 342 -0.62 -10.02 4.62
C ILE A 342 0.33 -9.88 3.43
N ASN A 343 0.36 -8.69 2.82
CA ASN A 343 1.09 -8.40 1.58
C ASN A 343 0.79 -9.43 0.46
N GLY A 344 -0.48 -9.85 0.36
CA GLY A 344 -0.95 -10.84 -0.61
C GLY A 344 -0.63 -12.30 -0.27
N LYS A 345 0.03 -12.60 0.86
CA LYS A 345 0.33 -13.98 1.28
C LYS A 345 -0.62 -14.47 2.37
N ALA A 346 -1.14 -15.69 2.23
CA ALA A 346 -1.96 -16.36 3.25
C ALA A 346 -1.10 -17.00 4.34
N ILE A 347 -0.56 -16.17 5.24
CA ILE A 347 0.35 -16.60 6.31
C ILE A 347 -0.31 -16.58 7.70
N VAL A 348 -1.55 -16.10 7.80
CA VAL A 348 -2.30 -16.07 9.06
C VAL A 348 -2.87 -17.46 9.33
N THR A 349 -2.43 -18.11 10.41
CA THR A 349 -2.84 -19.48 10.76
C THR A 349 -4.01 -19.52 11.75
N GLN A 350 -4.06 -18.57 12.67
CA GLN A 350 -5.16 -18.41 13.62
C GLN A 350 -5.53 -16.93 13.72
N ARG A 351 -6.83 -16.65 13.86
CA ARG A 351 -7.38 -15.29 13.82
C ARG A 351 -8.23 -14.97 15.03
N ASP A 352 -8.28 -13.68 15.35
CA ASP A 352 -9.17 -13.10 16.35
C ASP A 352 -8.98 -13.63 17.78
N LYS A 353 -7.73 -13.88 18.21
CA LYS A 353 -7.44 -14.14 19.61
C LYS A 353 -7.49 -12.82 20.37
N LEU A 354 -8.60 -12.59 21.07
CA LEU A 354 -8.89 -11.31 21.70
C LEU A 354 -8.31 -11.17 23.10
N GLY A 355 -7.70 -10.02 23.35
CA GLY A 355 -7.34 -9.52 24.68
C GLY A 355 -8.03 -8.20 25.00
N THR A 356 -7.96 -7.76 26.26
CA THR A 356 -8.67 -6.55 26.73
C THR A 356 -8.23 -5.26 26.04
N ASN A 357 -7.02 -5.23 25.48
CA ASN A 357 -6.41 -4.07 24.80
C ASN A 357 -6.04 -4.33 23.33
N GLY A 358 -6.50 -5.43 22.72
CA GLY A 358 -6.13 -5.74 21.35
C GLY A 358 -6.59 -7.11 20.83
N VAL A 359 -6.20 -7.40 19.59
CA VAL A 359 -6.43 -8.69 18.94
C VAL A 359 -5.12 -9.25 18.40
N ILE A 360 -4.93 -10.55 18.54
CA ILE A 360 -3.79 -11.30 18.03
C ILE A 360 -4.25 -12.17 16.85
N HIS A 361 -3.49 -12.11 15.76
CA HIS A 361 -3.56 -13.02 14.62
C HIS A 361 -2.22 -13.73 14.49
N TYR A 362 -2.22 -15.06 14.53
CA TYR A 362 -1.01 -15.87 14.50
C TYR A 362 -0.52 -15.94 13.07
N VAL A 363 0.78 -15.75 12.86
CA VAL A 363 1.40 -15.82 11.53
C VAL A 363 2.52 -16.85 11.51
N ASN A 364 2.61 -17.60 10.41
CA ASN A 364 3.61 -18.64 10.21
C ASN A 364 4.86 -18.15 9.43
N GLU A 365 4.95 -16.85 9.12
CA GLU A 365 6.12 -16.21 8.53
C GLU A 365 6.47 -14.95 9.34
N LEU A 366 7.76 -14.74 9.62
CA LEU A 366 8.22 -13.52 10.29
C LEU A 366 8.23 -12.34 9.32
N LEU A 367 7.54 -11.25 9.67
CA LEU A 367 7.53 -10.02 8.88
C LEU A 367 8.78 -9.20 9.20
N ILE A 368 9.81 -9.29 8.35
CA ILE A 368 11.05 -8.53 8.54
C ILE A 368 10.96 -7.19 7.78
N PRO A 369 10.92 -6.02 8.46
CA PRO A 369 10.90 -4.72 7.79
C PRO A 369 12.26 -4.43 7.14
N ASP A 370 12.26 -3.57 6.13
CA ASP A 370 13.51 -3.18 5.44
C ASP A 370 14.54 -2.59 6.42
N SER A 371 14.11 -1.86 7.47
CA SER A 371 15.00 -1.26 8.47
C SER A 371 15.73 -2.26 9.37
N ALA A 372 15.33 -3.53 9.37
CA ALA A 372 16.02 -4.62 10.06
C ALA A 372 16.92 -5.45 9.14
N LYS A 373 16.91 -5.17 7.83
CA LYS A 373 17.65 -5.93 6.81
C LYS A 373 19.06 -5.38 6.56
N THR A 374 19.96 -6.26 6.16
CA THR A 374 21.26 -5.89 5.55
C THR A 374 21.06 -5.42 4.12
N LEU A 375 22.10 -4.82 3.53
CA LEU A 375 22.02 -4.38 2.14
C LEU A 375 21.88 -5.59 1.18
N LEU A 376 22.52 -6.72 1.48
CA LEU A 376 22.38 -7.94 0.71
C LEU A 376 20.93 -8.44 0.71
N GLU A 377 20.30 -8.52 1.88
CA GLU A 377 18.90 -8.94 2.02
C GLU A 377 17.93 -7.98 1.28
N LEU A 378 18.22 -6.67 1.27
CA LEU A 378 17.44 -5.69 0.51
C LEU A 378 17.58 -5.88 -1.00
N VAL A 379 18.79 -6.16 -1.48
CA VAL A 379 19.09 -6.33 -2.90
C VAL A 379 18.49 -7.64 -3.43
N GLU A 380 18.57 -8.73 -2.67
CA GLU A 380 18.00 -10.04 -3.04
C GLU A 380 16.47 -10.03 -3.04
N GLY A 381 15.85 -9.26 -2.15
CA GLY A 381 14.40 -9.09 -2.06
C GLY A 381 13.78 -8.06 -3.01
N SER A 382 14.53 -7.55 -4.00
CA SER A 382 14.13 -6.42 -4.85
C SER A 382 14.26 -6.70 -6.35
N VAL A 383 13.82 -5.76 -7.19
CA VAL A 383 13.80 -5.84 -8.66
C VAL A 383 15.17 -5.61 -9.33
N VAL A 384 16.25 -5.60 -8.56
CA VAL A 384 17.63 -5.27 -8.98
C VAL A 384 18.54 -6.52 -8.99
N THR A 385 17.99 -7.67 -9.37
CA THR A 385 18.66 -8.98 -9.29
C THR A 385 19.94 -9.07 -10.13
N THR A 386 20.00 -8.38 -11.28
CA THR A 386 21.21 -8.34 -12.12
C THR A 386 22.33 -7.59 -11.42
N ALA A 387 22.02 -6.44 -10.83
CA ALA A 387 22.97 -5.66 -10.05
C ALA A 387 23.48 -6.48 -8.86
N SER A 388 22.59 -7.17 -8.14
CA SER A 388 22.94 -8.09 -7.04
C SER A 388 24.05 -9.04 -7.42
N LYS A 389 23.87 -9.76 -8.53
CA LYS A 389 24.83 -10.72 -9.03
C LYS A 389 26.16 -10.07 -9.38
N LEU A 390 26.14 -8.92 -10.06
CA LEU A 390 27.36 -8.20 -10.43
C LEU A 390 28.18 -7.74 -9.21
N PHE A 391 27.53 -7.23 -8.16
CA PHE A 391 28.23 -6.85 -6.93
C PHE A 391 28.88 -8.06 -6.24
N LYS A 392 28.21 -9.21 -6.21
CA LYS A 392 28.78 -10.47 -5.70
C LYS A 392 29.97 -10.92 -6.54
N ASP A 393 29.82 -10.98 -7.86
CA ASP A 393 30.86 -11.42 -8.80
C ASP A 393 32.08 -10.48 -8.77
N ALA A 394 31.87 -9.19 -8.46
CA ALA A 394 32.94 -8.21 -8.28
C ALA A 394 33.71 -8.37 -6.95
N GLY A 395 33.24 -9.23 -6.04
CA GLY A 395 33.80 -9.41 -4.70
C GLY A 395 33.51 -8.21 -3.79
N LEU A 396 32.32 -7.63 -3.90
CA LEU A 396 31.86 -6.52 -3.04
C LEU A 396 30.88 -6.98 -1.96
N THR A 397 30.73 -8.29 -1.77
CA THR A 397 29.80 -8.91 -0.81
C THR A 397 30.01 -8.43 0.62
N ASP A 398 31.25 -8.16 1.05
CA ASP A 398 31.55 -7.69 2.40
C ASP A 398 30.85 -6.36 2.72
N HIS A 399 30.75 -5.46 1.72
CA HIS A 399 30.01 -4.19 1.84
C HIS A 399 28.48 -4.38 1.85
N LEU A 400 27.99 -5.52 1.36
CA LEU A 400 26.55 -5.82 1.33
C LEU A 400 26.06 -6.50 2.62
N ILE A 401 26.92 -7.29 3.27
CA ILE A 401 26.59 -8.03 4.49
C ILE A 401 26.97 -7.23 5.75
N GLY A 402 28.00 -6.39 5.65
CA GLY A 402 28.56 -5.66 6.78
C GLY A 402 27.63 -4.63 7.42
N SER A 403 28.10 -4.07 8.53
CA SER A 403 27.44 -3.00 9.27
C SER A 403 27.90 -1.60 8.85
N GLU A 404 28.47 -1.47 7.65
CA GLU A 404 28.98 -0.21 7.13
C GLU A 404 27.83 0.74 6.77
N ALA A 405 27.99 2.01 7.14
CA ALA A 405 27.02 3.05 6.82
C ALA A 405 27.19 3.54 5.39
N VAL A 406 26.66 2.79 4.42
CA VAL A 406 26.82 3.08 2.99
C VAL A 406 25.48 3.31 2.28
N THR A 407 25.53 3.84 1.06
CA THR A 407 24.37 3.90 0.17
C THR A 407 24.69 3.24 -1.16
N LEU A 408 23.90 2.23 -1.54
CA LEU A 408 24.03 1.54 -2.81
C LEU A 408 23.19 2.21 -3.89
N LEU A 409 23.81 2.53 -5.01
CA LEU A 409 23.14 2.88 -6.25
C LEU A 409 22.94 1.59 -7.04
N ALA A 410 21.74 1.02 -6.98
CA ALA A 410 21.41 -0.27 -7.60
C ALA A 410 20.60 -0.04 -8.89
N PRO A 411 21.20 -0.24 -10.09
CA PRO A 411 20.45 -0.07 -11.33
C PRO A 411 19.39 -1.15 -11.50
N LEU A 412 18.25 -0.77 -12.09
CA LEU A 412 17.22 -1.70 -12.55
C LEU A 412 17.80 -2.70 -13.55
N ASN A 413 17.20 -3.90 -13.62
CA ASN A 413 17.62 -4.93 -14.58
C ASN A 413 17.67 -4.42 -16.04
N ASP A 414 16.74 -3.53 -16.40
CA ASP A 414 16.66 -2.93 -17.73
C ASP A 414 17.87 -2.06 -18.08
N ALA A 415 18.59 -1.50 -17.09
CA ALA A 415 19.80 -0.71 -17.30
C ALA A 415 20.97 -1.53 -17.89
N PHE A 416 20.90 -2.85 -17.79
CA PHE A 416 21.92 -3.78 -18.26
C PHE A 416 21.60 -4.41 -19.61
N LYS A 417 20.45 -4.08 -20.23
CA LYS A 417 20.10 -4.57 -21.58
C LYS A 417 21.18 -4.14 -22.58
N ASP A 418 21.54 -5.07 -23.46
CA ASP A 418 22.52 -4.88 -24.54
C ASP A 418 23.95 -4.49 -24.10
N LYS A 419 24.28 -4.63 -22.80
CA LYS A 419 25.62 -4.37 -22.26
C LYS A 419 26.39 -5.66 -22.01
N SER A 420 27.71 -5.64 -22.25
CA SER A 420 28.58 -6.74 -21.84
C SER A 420 28.70 -6.79 -20.32
N LEU A 421 28.42 -7.96 -19.74
CA LEU A 421 28.49 -8.21 -18.30
C LEU A 421 29.73 -9.02 -17.91
N ALA A 422 30.74 -9.08 -18.79
CA ALA A 422 32.01 -9.72 -18.48
C ALA A 422 32.71 -8.97 -17.34
N MET A 423 33.15 -9.69 -16.30
CA MET A 423 33.78 -9.09 -15.12
C MET A 423 35.22 -8.64 -15.42
N THR A 424 35.35 -7.45 -16.00
CA THR A 424 36.64 -6.79 -16.27
C THR A 424 37.10 -5.96 -15.06
N PRO A 425 38.40 -5.60 -14.97
CA PRO A 425 38.89 -4.67 -13.96
C PRO A 425 38.15 -3.33 -13.96
N ASP A 426 37.78 -2.84 -15.14
CA ASP A 426 37.04 -1.59 -15.30
C ASP A 426 35.60 -1.71 -14.79
N LEU A 427 34.91 -2.82 -15.08
CA LEU A 427 33.57 -3.07 -14.53
C LEU A 427 33.62 -3.19 -12.99
N LYS A 428 34.63 -3.87 -12.44
CA LYS A 428 34.82 -3.96 -10.98
C LYS A 428 35.04 -2.57 -10.35
N LYS A 429 35.84 -1.71 -10.99
CA LYS A 429 36.03 -0.32 -10.56
C LYS A 429 34.74 0.49 -10.67
N LEU A 430 33.97 0.30 -11.74
CA LEU A 430 32.68 0.96 -11.95
C LEU A 430 31.68 0.56 -10.86
N LEU A 431 31.59 -0.72 -10.51
CA LEU A 431 30.70 -1.21 -9.45
C LEU A 431 31.09 -0.67 -8.07
N ARG A 432 32.39 -0.49 -7.78
CA ARG A 432 32.82 0.23 -6.56
C ARG A 432 32.33 1.67 -6.49
N ASN A 433 32.15 2.32 -7.64
CA ASN A 433 31.60 3.67 -7.72
C ASN A 433 30.07 3.72 -7.58
N HIS A 434 29.40 2.58 -7.52
CA HIS A 434 27.97 2.50 -7.19
C HIS A 434 27.72 2.42 -5.68
N ILE A 435 28.76 2.41 -4.85
CA ILE A 435 28.61 2.41 -3.39
C ILE A 435 29.13 3.75 -2.86
N LEU A 436 28.25 4.50 -2.20
CA LEU A 436 28.57 5.76 -1.53
C LEU A 436 29.04 5.50 -0.10
N LYS A 437 30.00 6.29 0.38
CA LYS A 437 30.66 6.13 1.69
C LYS A 437 29.79 6.41 2.91
N GLU A 438 28.63 7.04 2.71
CA GLU A 438 27.71 7.42 3.78
C GLU A 438 26.30 6.89 3.49
N LYS A 439 25.49 6.77 4.56
CA LYS A 439 24.08 6.43 4.48
C LYS A 439 23.23 7.69 4.23
N PHE A 440 22.77 7.87 3.00
CA PHE A 440 21.94 8.99 2.57
C PHE A 440 20.48 8.58 2.40
N SER A 441 19.56 9.52 2.62
CA SER A 441 18.20 9.41 2.09
C SER A 441 18.05 10.33 0.88
N SER A 442 17.34 9.89 -0.15
CA SER A 442 17.04 10.70 -1.33
C SER A 442 16.36 12.02 -0.96
N LYS A 443 15.56 12.03 0.11
CA LYS A 443 14.89 13.24 0.64
C LYS A 443 15.83 14.28 1.22
N SER A 444 17.04 13.88 1.63
CA SER A 444 18.07 14.77 2.18
C SER A 444 19.03 15.32 1.13
N LEU A 445 18.97 14.81 -0.11
CA LEU A 445 19.86 15.24 -1.18
C LEU A 445 19.46 16.61 -1.73
N TYR A 446 20.45 17.43 -2.10
CA TYR A 446 20.23 18.78 -2.63
C TYR A 446 21.03 19.05 -3.91
N HIS A 447 20.61 20.03 -4.70
CA HIS A 447 21.19 20.31 -6.00
C HIS A 447 22.64 20.77 -5.87
N GLY A 448 23.55 20.16 -6.64
CA GLY A 448 24.98 20.46 -6.61
C GLY A 448 25.76 19.78 -5.49
N GLN A 449 25.11 18.94 -4.66
CA GLN A 449 25.80 18.12 -3.67
C GLN A 449 26.78 17.15 -4.36
N GLU A 450 27.96 16.96 -3.77
CA GLU A 450 28.93 15.94 -4.21
C GLU A 450 28.91 14.76 -3.23
N LEU A 451 28.75 13.54 -3.76
CA LEU A 451 28.69 12.28 -3.01
C LEU A 451 29.95 11.48 -3.27
N GLU A 452 30.69 11.11 -2.22
CA GLU A 452 31.91 10.32 -2.36
C GLU A 452 31.61 8.82 -2.41
N THR A 453 32.18 8.15 -3.41
CA THR A 453 32.06 6.70 -3.62
C THR A 453 33.20 5.93 -2.93
N LEU A 454 33.04 4.63 -2.72
CA LEU A 454 34.13 3.76 -2.24
C LEU A 454 35.33 3.72 -3.20
N GLY A 455 35.11 3.96 -4.49
CA GLY A 455 36.19 4.09 -5.47
C GLY A 455 36.91 5.44 -5.48
N GLY A 456 36.53 6.37 -4.58
CA GLY A 456 37.15 7.70 -4.45
C GLY A 456 36.68 8.72 -5.47
N LEU A 457 35.68 8.39 -6.30
CA LEU A 457 35.03 9.36 -7.18
C LEU A 457 34.00 10.18 -6.42
N LYS A 458 33.83 11.43 -6.84
CA LYS A 458 32.74 12.31 -6.40
C LYS A 458 31.67 12.38 -7.48
N LEU A 459 30.45 12.03 -7.12
CA LEU A 459 29.28 12.07 -8.00
C LEU A 459 28.42 13.27 -7.65
N ARG A 460 27.94 14.01 -8.65
CA ARG A 460 27.12 15.21 -8.46
C ARG A 460 25.65 14.86 -8.40
N VAL A 461 24.93 15.54 -7.52
CA VAL A 461 23.47 15.44 -7.40
C VAL A 461 22.80 16.54 -8.23
N PHE A 462 21.87 16.13 -9.07
CA PHE A 462 20.99 17.01 -9.82
C PHE A 462 19.55 16.82 -9.36
N VAL A 463 19.01 17.84 -8.69
CA VAL A 463 17.59 17.88 -8.33
C VAL A 463 16.82 18.66 -9.38
N PHE A 464 15.87 18.01 -10.03
CA PHE A 464 14.92 18.59 -10.96
C PHE A 464 13.51 18.60 -10.35
N ARG A 465 12.54 19.14 -11.08
CA ARG A 465 11.16 19.27 -10.59
C ARG A 465 10.51 17.93 -10.23
N ASN A 466 10.74 16.89 -11.05
CA ASN A 466 10.10 15.58 -10.93
C ASN A 466 11.11 14.42 -10.89
N SER A 467 12.41 14.71 -10.85
CA SER A 467 13.46 13.69 -10.84
C SER A 467 14.65 14.14 -10.00
N LEU A 468 15.31 13.15 -9.41
CA LEU A 468 16.51 13.30 -8.60
C LEU A 468 17.56 12.36 -9.17
N CYS A 469 18.66 12.92 -9.65
CA CYS A 469 19.68 12.18 -10.38
C CYS A 469 21.05 12.34 -9.72
N ILE A 470 21.83 11.27 -9.76
CA ILE A 470 23.23 11.21 -9.35
C ILE A 470 24.02 10.92 -10.62
N GLU A 471 24.75 11.92 -11.10
CA GLU A 471 25.25 11.96 -12.47
C GLU A 471 24.13 11.70 -13.50
N ASN A 472 24.29 10.72 -14.39
CA ASN A 472 23.29 10.34 -15.40
C ASN A 472 22.13 9.50 -14.84
N ALA A 473 22.32 8.85 -13.69
CA ALA A 473 21.37 7.86 -13.19
C ALA A 473 20.36 8.53 -12.25
N CYS A 474 19.08 8.35 -12.52
CA CYS A 474 17.99 8.95 -11.75
C CYS A 474 17.30 7.91 -10.85
N ILE A 475 16.86 8.36 -9.68
CA ILE A 475 16.15 7.50 -8.72
C ILE A 475 14.81 7.08 -9.33
N ALA A 476 14.63 5.77 -9.50
CA ALA A 476 13.51 5.16 -10.21
C ALA A 476 12.43 4.62 -9.26
N ALA A 477 12.74 4.43 -7.99
CA ALA A 477 11.79 3.96 -6.97
C ALA A 477 12.12 4.52 -5.58
N HIS A 478 11.20 4.33 -4.64
CA HIS A 478 11.39 4.74 -3.25
C HIS A 478 12.63 4.08 -2.62
N ASP A 479 13.32 4.84 -1.77
CA ASP A 479 14.47 4.35 -1.01
C ASP A 479 14.14 3.06 -0.26
N LYS A 480 15.09 2.13 -0.30
CA LYS A 480 15.10 0.96 0.57
C LYS A 480 16.04 1.24 1.74
N ASN A 481 15.45 1.51 2.90
CA ASN A 481 16.18 1.90 4.10
C ASN A 481 16.53 0.67 4.93
N GLY A 482 17.77 0.24 4.84
CA GLY A 482 18.29 -0.90 5.60
C GLY A 482 18.73 -0.51 7.00
N ARG A 483 19.15 -1.52 7.76
CA ARG A 483 19.63 -1.33 9.12
C ARG A 483 20.85 -0.42 9.16
N TYR A 484 21.90 -0.80 8.44
CA TYR A 484 23.16 -0.07 8.38
C TYR A 484 23.31 0.78 7.13
N ALA A 485 22.73 0.35 6.00
CA ALA A 485 22.90 0.95 4.69
C ALA A 485 21.56 1.27 4.01
N ASN A 486 21.58 2.18 3.04
CA ASN A 486 20.43 2.49 2.20
C ASN A 486 20.67 2.01 0.76
N MET A 487 19.60 1.76 0.02
CA MET A 487 19.67 1.44 -1.40
C MET A 487 18.76 2.38 -2.20
N PHE A 488 19.36 3.09 -3.14
CA PHE A 488 18.68 3.85 -4.18
C PHE A 488 18.57 2.97 -5.42
N ILE A 489 17.34 2.68 -5.83
CA ILE A 489 17.07 2.01 -7.09
C ILE A 489 17.14 3.07 -8.18
N VAL A 490 18.06 2.91 -9.13
CA VAL A 490 18.29 3.87 -10.21
C VAL A 490 17.94 3.30 -11.58
N ASP A 491 17.57 4.15 -12.53
CA ASP A 491 17.14 3.75 -13.87
C ASP A 491 18.29 3.35 -14.80
N GLN A 492 19.51 3.81 -14.52
CA GLN A 492 20.70 3.58 -15.34
C GLN A 492 21.92 3.18 -14.52
N ILE A 493 22.93 2.60 -15.19
CA ILE A 493 24.27 2.42 -14.63
C ILE A 493 24.91 3.81 -14.50
N VAL A 494 25.43 4.13 -13.33
CA VAL A 494 26.09 5.41 -13.05
C VAL A 494 27.37 5.52 -13.89
N ALA A 495 27.43 6.54 -14.74
CA ALA A 495 28.56 6.89 -15.58
C ALA A 495 29.31 8.07 -14.95
N PRO A 496 30.54 7.87 -14.46
CA PRO A 496 31.34 8.96 -13.92
C PRO A 496 31.81 9.89 -15.05
N PRO A 497 32.02 11.20 -14.77
CA PRO A 497 32.45 12.14 -15.78
C PRO A 497 33.88 11.86 -16.29
N MET A 498 34.09 11.95 -17.61
CA MET A 498 35.38 11.67 -18.27
C MET A 498 36.03 12.95 -18.83
N GLY A 499 36.63 13.77 -17.97
CA GLY A 499 37.29 15.02 -18.38
C GLY A 499 36.29 16.13 -18.71
N THR A 500 36.71 17.16 -19.43
CA THR A 500 35.84 18.28 -19.85
C THR A 500 34.97 17.87 -21.04
N VAL A 501 33.99 18.70 -21.42
CA VAL A 501 33.18 18.50 -22.63
C VAL A 501 34.07 18.31 -23.86
N MET A 502 35.16 19.07 -23.99
CA MET A 502 36.11 18.86 -25.10
C MET A 502 36.86 17.55 -25.03
N ASP A 503 37.17 17.04 -23.84
CA ASP A 503 37.86 15.76 -23.69
C ASP A 503 36.93 14.61 -24.09
N VAL A 504 35.66 14.66 -23.69
CA VAL A 504 34.63 13.71 -24.14
C VAL A 504 34.50 13.72 -25.67
N LEU A 505 34.43 14.90 -26.29
CA LEU A 505 34.31 15.01 -27.75
C LEU A 505 35.56 14.52 -28.50
N LYS A 506 36.77 14.73 -27.95
CA LYS A 506 38.02 14.26 -28.57
C LYS A 506 38.23 12.76 -28.43
N ALA A 507 37.64 12.14 -27.40
CA ALA A 507 37.77 10.71 -27.15
C ALA A 507 36.90 9.85 -28.10
N ASP A 508 35.96 10.45 -28.82
CA ASP A 508 35.03 9.76 -29.71
C ASP A 508 35.14 10.28 -31.16
N ASP A 509 35.54 9.38 -32.05
CA ASP A 509 35.79 9.67 -33.47
C ASP A 509 34.54 10.19 -34.21
N ARG A 510 33.34 9.91 -33.71
CA ARG A 510 32.06 10.42 -34.27
C ARG A 510 31.96 11.94 -34.19
N PHE A 511 32.76 12.61 -33.35
CA PHE A 511 32.76 14.06 -33.19
C PHE A 511 33.99 14.74 -33.81
N SER A 512 34.83 14.04 -34.58
CA SER A 512 36.05 14.62 -35.15
C SER A 512 35.81 15.88 -36.00
N THR A 513 34.74 15.90 -36.83
CA THR A 513 34.33 17.09 -37.61
C THR A 513 33.86 18.23 -36.70
N LEU A 514 33.13 17.90 -35.64
CA LEU A 514 32.66 18.86 -34.64
C LEU A 514 33.83 19.51 -33.90
N VAL A 515 34.83 18.73 -33.49
CA VAL A 515 36.03 19.24 -32.80
C VAL A 515 36.75 20.27 -33.68
N GLY A 516 36.92 19.99 -34.98
CA GLY A 516 37.48 20.96 -35.93
C GLY A 516 36.60 22.20 -36.13
N ALA A 517 35.27 22.05 -36.09
CA ALA A 517 34.33 23.17 -36.14
C ALA A 517 34.42 24.08 -34.91
N ILE A 518 34.49 23.50 -33.70
CA ILE A 518 34.64 24.22 -32.43
C ILE A 518 35.93 25.04 -32.41
N GLN A 519 37.04 24.47 -32.90
CA GLN A 519 38.33 25.16 -32.99
C GLN A 519 38.26 26.36 -33.94
N ARG A 520 37.69 26.19 -35.13
CA ARG A 520 37.49 27.30 -36.10
C ARG A 520 36.55 28.39 -35.58
N ALA A 521 35.57 28.02 -34.77
CA ALA A 521 34.62 28.94 -34.16
C ALA A 521 35.15 29.64 -32.88
N GLY A 522 36.34 29.28 -32.40
CA GLY A 522 36.93 29.85 -31.18
C GLY A 522 36.22 29.45 -29.88
N LEU A 523 35.52 28.31 -29.85
CA LEU A 523 34.74 27.86 -28.69
C LEU A 523 35.48 26.86 -27.78
N THR A 524 36.72 26.52 -28.09
CA THR A 524 37.50 25.54 -27.31
C THR A 524 37.70 25.96 -25.86
N GLU A 525 38.02 27.23 -25.60
CA GLU A 525 38.20 27.71 -24.21
C GLU A 525 36.90 27.66 -23.41
N LEU A 526 35.77 28.00 -24.02
CA LEU A 526 34.45 27.94 -23.39
C LEU A 526 34.14 26.53 -22.90
N LEU A 527 34.36 25.53 -23.75
CA LEU A 527 34.05 24.12 -23.48
C LEU A 527 35.09 23.40 -22.61
N ASN A 528 36.28 23.99 -22.41
CA ASN A 528 37.26 23.53 -21.42
C ASN A 528 37.08 24.19 -20.05
N LYS A 529 36.49 25.39 -20.01
CA LYS A 529 36.33 26.16 -18.77
C LYS A 529 35.35 25.47 -17.83
N LYS A 530 35.61 25.57 -16.52
CA LYS A 530 34.66 25.16 -15.48
C LYS A 530 33.33 25.89 -15.69
N GLY A 531 32.24 25.12 -15.71
CA GLY A 531 30.89 25.60 -15.99
C GLY A 531 29.90 24.45 -15.89
N THR A 532 28.65 24.74 -16.25
CA THR A 532 27.56 23.77 -16.32
C THR A 532 26.98 23.83 -17.72
N TYR A 533 27.37 22.90 -18.58
CA TYR A 533 26.92 22.89 -19.96
C TYR A 533 26.05 21.68 -20.26
N THR A 534 25.05 21.86 -21.12
CA THR A 534 24.46 20.75 -21.87
C THR A 534 24.74 20.98 -23.34
N PHE A 535 25.45 20.06 -23.98
CA PHE A 535 25.82 20.19 -25.38
C PHE A 535 25.15 19.08 -26.21
N PHE A 536 24.23 19.48 -27.09
CA PHE A 536 23.73 18.62 -28.16
C PHE A 536 24.80 18.54 -29.26
N ALA A 537 25.67 17.54 -29.20
CA ALA A 537 26.83 17.42 -30.06
C ALA A 537 26.47 16.75 -31.40
N PRO A 538 26.52 17.49 -32.54
CA PRO A 538 26.28 16.90 -33.85
C PRO A 538 27.42 15.94 -34.25
N THR A 539 27.06 14.75 -34.70
CA THR A 539 28.00 13.73 -35.20
C THR A 539 28.54 14.11 -36.59
N ASN A 540 29.57 13.39 -37.07
CA ASN A 540 30.07 13.53 -38.44
C ASN A 540 28.97 13.34 -39.50
N ALA A 541 27.97 12.48 -39.23
CA ALA A 541 26.81 12.28 -40.11
C ALA A 541 25.95 13.55 -40.20
N ALA A 542 25.75 14.25 -39.07
CA ALA A 542 25.01 15.51 -39.03
C ALA A 542 25.66 16.59 -39.91
N PHE A 543 27.00 16.70 -39.88
CA PHE A 543 27.74 17.65 -40.74
C PHE A 543 27.74 17.23 -42.20
N SER A 544 27.78 15.93 -42.50
CA SER A 544 27.77 15.42 -43.88
C SER A 544 26.42 15.68 -44.58
N ALA A 545 25.34 15.80 -43.82
CA ALA A 545 24.01 16.14 -44.31
C ALA A 545 23.83 17.65 -44.60
N MET A 546 24.83 18.49 -44.32
CA MET A 546 24.77 19.93 -44.52
C MET A 546 24.91 20.30 -46.01
N PRO A 547 24.16 21.30 -46.52
CA PRO A 547 24.38 21.83 -47.86
C PRO A 547 25.82 22.32 -48.03
N PRO A 548 26.41 22.28 -49.23
CA PRO A 548 27.83 22.57 -49.48
C PRO A 548 28.25 24.02 -49.21
N ASN A 549 27.36 24.88 -48.73
CA ASN A 549 27.67 26.27 -48.43
C ASN A 549 28.48 26.33 -47.11
N ILE A 550 29.74 26.75 -47.20
CA ILE A 550 30.64 26.78 -46.05
C ILE A 550 30.24 27.95 -45.15
N PRO A 551 29.75 27.72 -43.91
CA PRO A 551 29.41 28.79 -43.00
C PRO A 551 30.67 29.59 -42.62
N THR A 552 30.52 30.90 -42.49
CA THR A 552 31.58 31.77 -41.94
C THR A 552 31.90 31.37 -40.49
N SER A 553 33.06 31.79 -39.98
CA SER A 553 33.43 31.51 -38.57
C SER A 553 32.40 32.05 -37.57
N VAL A 554 31.77 33.19 -37.88
CA VAL A 554 30.73 33.81 -37.05
C VAL A 554 29.42 33.03 -37.11
N GLU A 555 28.98 32.62 -38.30
CA GLU A 555 27.77 31.79 -38.45
C GLU A 555 27.94 30.42 -37.77
N LEU A 556 29.13 29.83 -37.90
CA LEU A 556 29.47 28.57 -37.26
C LEU A 556 29.49 28.72 -35.72
N ALA A 557 30.05 29.81 -35.20
CA ALA A 557 30.03 30.08 -33.77
C ALA A 557 28.60 30.23 -33.24
N ASN A 558 27.73 30.98 -33.93
CA ASN A 558 26.33 31.13 -33.53
C ASN A 558 25.55 29.81 -33.61
N LEU A 559 25.79 29.01 -34.65
CA LEU A 559 25.21 27.67 -34.79
C LEU A 559 25.59 26.78 -33.61
N LEU A 560 26.88 26.69 -33.28
CA LEU A 560 27.35 25.86 -32.17
C LEU A 560 26.85 26.37 -30.81
N ARG A 561 26.77 27.68 -30.61
CA ARG A 561 26.15 28.28 -29.41
C ARG A 561 24.66 27.93 -29.26
N TYR A 562 23.94 27.74 -30.36
CA TYR A 562 22.54 27.26 -30.33
C TYR A 562 22.40 25.82 -29.79
N HIS A 563 23.47 25.02 -29.85
CA HIS A 563 23.49 23.64 -29.37
C HIS A 563 23.91 23.52 -27.89
N ILE A 564 24.33 24.61 -27.26
CA ILE A 564 24.87 24.61 -25.89
C ILE A 564 23.93 25.36 -24.96
N GLY A 565 23.48 24.71 -23.87
CA GLY A 565 22.79 25.35 -22.74
C GLY A 565 23.70 25.56 -21.52
N GLU A 566 23.29 26.44 -20.60
CA GLU A 566 24.06 26.83 -19.39
C GLU A 566 23.68 26.06 -18.11
N GLU A 567 23.04 24.89 -18.24
CA GLU A 567 22.63 24.05 -17.11
C GLU A 567 22.96 22.58 -17.40
N PHE A 568 23.11 21.76 -16.37
CA PHE A 568 23.12 20.30 -16.54
C PHE A 568 21.70 19.80 -16.78
N LEU A 569 21.47 19.18 -17.94
CA LEU A 569 20.21 18.53 -18.25
C LEU A 569 20.50 17.11 -18.76
N VAL A 570 20.44 16.15 -17.85
CA VAL A 570 20.52 14.71 -18.16
C VAL A 570 19.19 14.20 -18.72
N SER A 571 19.19 13.07 -19.41
CA SER A 571 18.02 12.49 -20.05
C SER A 571 16.85 12.26 -19.09
N GLY A 572 17.12 11.81 -17.85
CA GLY A 572 16.10 11.60 -16.82
C GLY A 572 15.47 12.90 -16.27
N ALA A 573 16.00 14.07 -16.65
CA ALA A 573 15.36 15.37 -16.39
C ALA A 573 14.39 15.79 -17.50
N VAL A 574 14.41 15.11 -18.65
CA VAL A 574 13.57 15.44 -19.79
C VAL A 574 12.17 14.86 -19.61
N THR A 575 11.19 15.76 -19.52
CA THR A 575 9.76 15.47 -19.45
C THR A 575 9.07 16.01 -20.71
N SER A 576 7.76 15.79 -20.86
CA SER A 576 7.02 16.16 -22.08
C SER A 576 7.06 17.65 -22.48
N HIS A 577 7.50 18.56 -21.59
CA HIS A 577 7.53 20.01 -21.83
C HIS A 577 8.83 20.67 -21.36
N THR A 578 9.94 19.93 -21.32
CA THR A 578 11.22 20.52 -20.90
C THR A 578 11.71 21.52 -21.94
N ARG A 579 12.09 22.72 -21.52
CA ARG A 579 12.64 23.76 -22.39
C ARG A 579 13.98 24.22 -21.85
N MET A 580 14.99 24.24 -22.71
CA MET A 580 16.33 24.71 -22.36
C MET A 580 16.61 26.03 -23.07
N LYS A 581 17.25 26.97 -22.37
CA LYS A 581 17.78 28.19 -22.99
C LYS A 581 19.19 27.92 -23.51
N PRO A 582 19.43 27.95 -24.84
CA PRO A 582 20.79 27.87 -25.37
C PRO A 582 21.55 29.19 -25.18
N LEU A 583 22.86 29.19 -25.42
CA LEU A 583 23.73 30.39 -25.34
C LEU A 583 23.32 31.48 -26.33
N THR A 584 22.62 31.14 -27.41
CA THR A 584 22.12 32.05 -28.43
C THR A 584 20.86 31.46 -29.04
N GLY A 585 19.90 32.28 -29.46
CA GLY A 585 18.67 31.86 -30.16
C GLY A 585 17.48 31.53 -29.26
N ASP A 586 16.43 30.96 -29.88
CA ASP A 586 15.20 30.54 -29.20
C ASP A 586 15.43 29.32 -28.29
N LYS A 587 14.54 29.14 -27.31
CA LYS A 587 14.59 27.97 -26.42
C LYS A 587 14.49 26.66 -27.21
N LEU A 588 15.30 25.68 -26.83
CA LEU A 588 15.21 24.30 -27.33
C LEU A 588 14.04 23.59 -26.65
N GLU A 589 13.21 22.90 -27.43
CA GLU A 589 12.11 22.08 -26.93
C GLU A 589 12.55 20.63 -26.81
N LEU A 590 12.54 20.09 -25.58
CA LEU A 590 12.92 18.72 -25.30
C LEU A 590 11.70 17.90 -24.90
N GLY A 591 11.71 16.63 -25.28
CA GLY A 591 10.71 15.66 -24.86
C GLY A 591 11.17 14.24 -25.08
N THR A 592 10.54 13.30 -24.38
CA THR A 592 10.88 11.88 -24.47
C THR A 592 9.74 11.13 -25.14
N ARG A 593 10.05 10.27 -26.11
CA ARG A 593 9.09 9.36 -26.77
C ARG A 593 9.71 7.98 -26.88
N ASN A 594 9.02 6.95 -26.38
CA ASN A 594 9.52 5.56 -26.37
C ASN A 594 10.95 5.44 -25.80
N SER A 595 11.21 6.12 -24.68
CA SER A 595 12.53 6.20 -24.02
C SER A 595 13.64 6.90 -24.81
N THR A 596 13.36 7.43 -25.99
CA THR A 596 14.29 8.27 -26.76
C THR A 596 14.06 9.74 -26.45
N VAL A 597 15.13 10.47 -26.12
CA VAL A 597 15.10 11.93 -25.95
C VAL A 597 15.08 12.59 -27.32
N TYR A 598 14.28 13.63 -27.47
CA TYR A 598 14.21 14.48 -28.65
C TYR A 598 14.52 15.93 -28.25
N VAL A 599 15.23 16.64 -29.12
CA VAL A 599 15.47 18.09 -29.03
C VAL A 599 15.02 18.74 -30.33
N ASN A 600 14.08 19.69 -30.28
CA ASN A 600 13.43 20.27 -31.46
C ASN A 600 12.93 19.22 -32.47
N ARG A 601 12.39 18.10 -31.98
CA ARG A 601 11.94 16.92 -32.78
C ARG A 601 13.07 16.11 -33.45
N VAL A 602 14.33 16.45 -33.20
CA VAL A 602 15.49 15.64 -33.59
C VAL A 602 15.73 14.58 -32.51
N PRO A 603 15.80 13.28 -32.85
CA PRO A 603 16.15 12.25 -31.89
C PRO A 603 17.61 12.39 -31.45
N VAL A 604 17.85 12.25 -30.15
CA VAL A 604 19.18 12.09 -29.58
C VAL A 604 19.58 10.63 -29.72
N VAL A 605 20.73 10.39 -30.35
CA VAL A 605 21.27 9.06 -30.65
C VAL A 605 21.81 8.41 -29.37
N GLU A 606 22.52 9.18 -28.58
CA GLU A 606 23.13 8.75 -27.32
C GLU A 606 23.07 9.89 -26.32
N THR A 607 22.55 9.59 -25.13
CA THR A 607 22.38 10.57 -24.06
C THR A 607 23.44 10.42 -22.99
N ASP A 608 23.63 11.47 -22.21
CA ASP A 608 24.31 11.43 -20.91
C ASP A 608 25.79 11.04 -20.97
N LEU A 609 26.50 11.48 -22.00
CA LEU A 609 27.95 11.43 -22.02
C LEU A 609 28.48 12.47 -21.02
N MET A 610 28.74 12.01 -19.79
CA MET A 610 29.04 12.89 -18.65
C MET A 610 30.45 13.49 -18.75
N ALA A 611 30.52 14.81 -18.55
CA ALA A 611 31.75 15.58 -18.41
C ALA A 611 31.80 16.32 -17.07
N THR A 612 33.01 16.68 -16.64
CA THR A 612 33.29 17.43 -15.41
C THR A 612 32.67 18.83 -15.39
N ASN A 613 32.48 19.45 -16.56
CA ASN A 613 31.87 20.76 -16.75
C ASN A 613 30.57 20.74 -17.58
N GLY A 614 30.02 19.55 -17.88
CA GLY A 614 28.78 19.47 -18.66
C GLY A 614 28.30 18.06 -18.94
N VAL A 615 27.25 17.95 -19.75
CA VAL A 615 26.75 16.69 -20.30
C VAL A 615 26.65 16.82 -21.81
N VAL A 616 27.04 15.79 -22.53
CA VAL A 616 26.99 15.73 -23.99
C VAL A 616 25.89 14.75 -24.42
N HIS A 617 25.06 15.18 -25.37
CA HIS A 617 24.01 14.39 -26.01
C HIS A 617 24.29 14.32 -27.51
N ALA A 618 24.55 13.14 -28.06
CA ALA A 618 24.88 12.97 -29.47
C ALA A 618 23.63 13.12 -30.36
N VAL A 619 23.71 13.93 -31.41
CA VAL A 619 22.63 14.12 -32.39
C VAL A 619 23.12 13.92 -33.82
N ASP A 620 22.33 13.25 -34.65
CA ASP A 620 22.66 13.05 -36.08
C ASP A 620 22.16 14.18 -36.98
N PHE A 621 21.65 15.27 -36.40
CA PHE A 621 21.19 16.45 -37.14
C PHE A 621 21.65 17.74 -36.47
N LEU A 622 21.95 18.75 -37.28
CA LEU A 622 22.23 20.10 -36.79
C LEU A 622 20.93 20.79 -36.34
N LEU A 623 20.92 21.27 -35.11
CA LEU A 623 19.85 22.13 -34.59
C LEU A 623 19.96 23.49 -35.28
N ASN A 624 18.90 23.90 -35.97
CA ASN A 624 18.84 25.19 -36.64
C ASN A 624 17.53 25.90 -36.29
N ILE A 625 17.63 27.21 -36.09
CA ILE A 625 16.53 28.16 -35.84
C ILE A 625 15.43 28.04 -36.93
N MET A 626 15.79 27.63 -38.15
CA MET A 626 14.89 27.54 -39.31
C MET A 626 14.14 26.20 -39.46
N ILE A 627 14.48 25.15 -38.70
CA ILE A 627 13.82 23.83 -38.82
C ILE A 627 12.60 23.79 -37.89
N LYS A 628 11.54 24.53 -38.24
CA LYS A 628 10.19 24.33 -37.66
C LYS A 628 9.35 23.30 -38.44
N THR A 629 9.84 22.86 -39.59
CA THR A 629 9.10 21.98 -40.53
C THR A 629 10.04 20.97 -41.16
N ILE A 630 10.13 19.77 -40.58
CA ILE A 630 10.42 18.56 -41.35
C ILE A 630 9.07 17.85 -41.50
N SER A 631 8.43 18.08 -42.65
CA SER A 631 7.44 17.16 -43.21
C SER A 631 8.21 15.98 -43.81
N TYR A 632 7.88 14.77 -43.37
CA TYR A 632 8.38 13.52 -43.94
C TYR A 632 8.22 13.53 -45.47
N PHE A 633 9.34 13.50 -46.20
CA PHE A 633 9.33 13.05 -47.58
C PHE A 633 9.22 11.53 -47.54
N SER A 634 8.02 11.01 -47.78
CA SER A 634 7.83 9.60 -48.08
C SER A 634 8.48 9.31 -49.44
N ALA A 635 9.63 8.64 -49.43
CA ALA A 635 10.08 7.92 -50.60
C ALA A 635 9.16 6.69 -50.79
N SER A 636 8.11 6.85 -51.59
CA SER A 636 7.35 5.74 -52.13
C SER A 636 8.19 5.06 -53.21
N SER A 637 9.01 4.08 -52.81
CA SER A 637 9.48 3.05 -53.73
C SER A 637 8.31 2.11 -54.03
N GLN A 638 7.92 2.11 -55.30
CA GLN A 638 7.14 1.10 -56.01
C GLN A 638 7.11 -0.30 -55.36
N CYS A 639 5.90 -0.79 -55.15
CA CYS A 639 5.54 -2.20 -55.29
C CYS A 639 4.17 -2.25 -55.98
N ASP A 640 4.18 -2.32 -57.30
CA ASP A 640 3.05 -2.76 -58.11
C ASP A 640 2.97 -4.29 -58.04
N VAL A 641 1.95 -4.84 -57.38
CA VAL A 641 1.34 -6.14 -57.75
C VAL A 641 -0.15 -6.12 -57.38
N PRO A 642 -1.09 -6.32 -58.32
CA PRO A 642 -2.50 -6.51 -58.03
C PRO A 642 -2.82 -8.00 -58.03
N LEU A 643 -3.33 -8.57 -56.94
CA LEU A 643 -4.09 -9.83 -57.00
C LEU A 643 -5.25 -9.83 -56.01
N CYS A 644 -6.42 -10.04 -56.60
CA CYS A 644 -7.72 -10.26 -55.99
C CYS A 644 -7.71 -11.43 -55.00
N PHE A 645 -8.57 -11.41 -53.99
CA PHE A 645 -9.61 -12.43 -53.82
C PHE A 645 -10.68 -11.93 -52.84
N SER A 646 -11.91 -11.89 -53.32
CA SER A 646 -13.15 -11.76 -52.56
C SER A 646 -13.64 -13.13 -52.09
N SER A 647 -14.07 -13.23 -50.83
CA SER A 647 -15.35 -13.82 -50.40
C SER A 647 -15.49 -13.70 -48.90
#